data_AF-A0A3T0RNU0-F1
#
_entry.id   AF-A0A3T0RNU0-F1
#
_cell.length_a   1.000
_cell.length_b   1.000
_cell.length_c   1.000
_cell.angle_alpha   90.00
_cell.angle_beta   90.00
_cell.angle_gamma   90.00
#
_symmetry.space_group_name_H-M   'P 1'
#
loop_
_entity.id
_entity.type
_entity.pdbx_description
1 polymer ?
#
loop_
_entity_poly.entity_id
_entity_poly.type
_entity_poly.pdbx_seq_one_letter_code
_entity_poly.pdbx_strand_id
1 'polypeptide(L)'
;MSSVQPQTVSLTRNPNLSAPKADRTAINEVQKKFGERWWTGVHPEKCVGFNTEQKYLAALPLINLDICTRQDVMDYFDNTWTLTEILFAGLKHESTYIRPPYHQLRHPLLFYYGHPAVLFINKLRLAGLVDNPVDLYLEKVLETGVDEMSWDDMAKNEMEWPSVSAVHEYRQKIYNLIKKVIQTHPDLDLETRKNKNIKIGPQHPLWALFMGFEHEKIHFETSSVLMRELPIELVETPKYWAPLYETKSTKAAKPVLGKDFPANSWSKQTGALVTYGKSESVPSFGWDNEYGHRKSKTKDFQVSQQLISNGEYFDFVASGAYTEDKYWQAEGLMWRKFRNTKRPTFWVSYGPEGLHDYKLRTIFEIIDMPWDWPAEVNFHEAQAYCRWKQEQDKSSLYYRLITEAEFVSMKQKLPSDEVLQKNEYKKLSSQVSDKFNFNFHHASPRPVNAGSVEAGVKDLFGNVWQWAEDQFNPLEDFKINKLYDDFSTPCFDGKHQMILGGSFISCGHEASINARFHFRPHFFQHAGFRIAATLDGSTDNAAVRLKHDTQYVHSRRENVLDQMNKADWWKDILQPMEMSEEEIQKAYSVAAKFVQNFEHNRNEMSPMGTALDPFTNDIKKDYRRPYQTTKNFPETPENFEKLVQFLANDIAPLGQQPGHPGYMAYVAGAANPLSAPAQALAMTMNQFTGHFSLAPGLVTLEMEVIRWFTTMMKYSEQTATGILTGGGSQANMMALAAARNKLFSQKLELSKARFYASNQVHHCIGKALAFLGFPKECLRLITTDQHFSMVTSELDQFIAEDLKNGFVPVAVVGTAGTTNTGSVDPLNEIADICEKNKIWFHVDGAYGALFMLTEKGQKVLAGIERSQSVALDPHKALQIPYGVGCLLIKNKADLSTQYAGNSSYMPPSPGLHEEQFSLIDFADISPELSRDPRGLRVWLPLKAFGIGPFKLNLEEKIQLSEYLCSELKKIMLVKVVSEPHLTIQSFNLGNTEKTKKLLGWINSQNKIFLSGCEIGGCFSIRVCLLGYRLHYTQVQELIQLIKEGLHAI
;
A
#
# COMPACT_ATOMS: atom_id res chain seq x y z
N MET A 1 19.70 -28.04 -8.46
CA MET A 1 19.56 -26.57 -8.58
C MET A 1 20.29 -26.13 -9.84
N SER A 2 19.60 -26.15 -10.98
CA SER A 2 20.13 -25.62 -12.25
C SER A 2 19.90 -24.12 -12.28
N SER A 3 20.98 -23.36 -12.36
CA SER A 3 21.01 -21.90 -12.47
C SER A 3 20.26 -21.44 -13.72
N VAL A 4 19.06 -20.87 -13.54
CA VAL A 4 18.37 -20.11 -14.59
C VAL A 4 19.10 -18.77 -14.71
N GLN A 5 19.86 -18.59 -15.79
CA GLN A 5 20.38 -17.27 -16.14
C GLN A 5 19.21 -16.33 -16.46
N PRO A 6 19.24 -15.05 -16.02
CA PRO A 6 18.23 -14.08 -16.40
C PRO A 6 18.37 -13.79 -17.90
N GLN A 7 17.46 -14.34 -18.71
CA GLN A 7 17.32 -13.91 -20.09
C GLN A 7 16.83 -12.45 -20.08
N THR A 8 17.73 -11.54 -20.42
CA THR A 8 17.42 -10.14 -20.65
C THR A 8 16.57 -10.05 -21.92
N VAL A 9 15.25 -10.00 -21.77
CA VAL A 9 14.35 -9.69 -22.87
C VAL A 9 14.56 -8.21 -23.19
N SER A 10 15.10 -7.88 -24.37
CA SER A 10 15.05 -6.50 -24.85
C SER A 10 13.57 -6.16 -25.08
N LEU A 11 12.96 -5.44 -24.16
CA LEU A 11 11.63 -4.85 -24.34
C LEU A 11 11.76 -3.76 -25.42
N THR A 12 11.59 -4.13 -26.69
CA THR A 12 11.40 -3.13 -27.74
C THR A 12 9.99 -2.55 -27.62
N ARG A 13 9.84 -1.29 -28.03
CA ARG A 13 8.60 -0.48 -27.85
C ARG A 13 7.42 -0.94 -28.74
N ASN A 14 7.55 -2.06 -29.45
CA ASN A 14 6.55 -2.62 -30.35
C ASN A 14 6.58 -4.17 -30.26
N PRO A 15 5.44 -4.85 -29.98
CA PRO A 15 5.39 -6.31 -29.84
C PRO A 15 5.77 -7.04 -31.13
N ASN A 16 5.69 -6.36 -32.29
CA ASN A 16 6.08 -6.91 -33.58
C ASN A 16 7.60 -6.88 -33.87
N LEU A 17 8.42 -6.28 -33.00
CA LEU A 17 9.85 -6.03 -33.29
C LEU A 17 10.87 -6.86 -32.51
N SER A 18 10.47 -7.66 -31.51
CA SER A 18 11.42 -8.59 -30.86
C SER A 18 10.72 -9.66 -30.02
N ALA A 19 10.56 -10.84 -30.60
CA ALA A 19 10.48 -12.08 -29.84
C ALA A 19 11.76 -12.90 -30.10
N PRO A 20 12.39 -13.50 -29.08
CA PRO A 20 13.36 -14.56 -29.31
C PRO A 20 12.71 -15.64 -30.19
N LYS A 21 13.48 -16.31 -31.05
CA LYS A 21 13.02 -17.52 -31.75
C LYS A 21 12.79 -18.64 -30.73
N ALA A 22 11.67 -18.61 -30.02
CA ALA A 22 11.21 -19.74 -29.22
C ALA A 22 10.53 -20.77 -30.14
N ASP A 23 10.74 -22.04 -29.82
CA ASP A 23 10.23 -23.17 -30.58
C ASP A 23 8.69 -23.19 -30.54
N ARG A 24 8.04 -23.05 -31.69
CA ARG A 24 6.57 -23.13 -31.83
C ARG A 24 6.01 -24.49 -31.39
N THR A 25 6.86 -25.50 -31.21
CA THR A 25 6.47 -26.86 -30.80
C THR A 25 6.45 -27.09 -29.28
N ALA A 26 6.75 -26.06 -28.47
CA ALA A 26 6.71 -26.18 -27.01
C ALA A 26 5.30 -26.57 -26.51
N ILE A 27 5.26 -27.60 -25.66
CA ILE A 27 4.03 -28.15 -25.06
C ILE A 27 3.43 -27.12 -24.09
N ASN A 28 2.11 -26.89 -24.14
CA ASN A 28 1.41 -26.07 -23.15
C ASN A 28 1.56 -26.67 -21.75
N GLU A 29 2.39 -26.04 -20.93
CA GLU A 29 2.77 -26.49 -19.60
C GLU A 29 1.62 -26.41 -18.61
N VAL A 30 0.76 -25.39 -18.75
CA VAL A 30 -0.41 -25.21 -17.90
C VAL A 30 -1.43 -26.31 -18.17
N GLN A 31 -1.76 -26.56 -19.44
CA GLN A 31 -2.65 -27.67 -19.81
C GLN A 31 -2.05 -29.03 -19.44
N LYS A 32 -0.72 -29.22 -19.56
CA LYS A 32 -0.04 -30.43 -19.08
C LYS A 32 -0.13 -30.60 -17.55
N LYS A 33 -0.03 -29.51 -16.78
CA LYS A 33 -0.06 -29.51 -15.31
C LYS A 33 -1.45 -29.78 -14.75
N PHE A 34 -2.46 -29.10 -15.28
CA PHE A 34 -3.83 -29.18 -14.75
C PHE A 34 -4.65 -30.28 -15.44
N GLY A 35 -4.49 -30.50 -16.75
CA GLY A 35 -5.30 -31.43 -17.53
C GLY A 35 -6.80 -31.16 -17.33
N GLU A 36 -7.58 -32.22 -17.11
CA GLU A 36 -9.02 -32.11 -16.80
C GLU A 36 -9.34 -31.32 -15.52
N ARG A 37 -8.35 -31.11 -14.62
CA ARG A 37 -8.54 -30.30 -13.41
C ARG A 37 -8.48 -28.80 -13.68
N TRP A 38 -8.23 -28.37 -14.92
CA TRP A 38 -8.23 -26.95 -15.29
C TRP A 38 -9.60 -26.31 -15.04
N TRP A 39 -10.67 -27.05 -15.28
CA TRP A 39 -12.04 -26.57 -15.09
C TRP A 39 -12.38 -26.49 -13.60
N THR A 40 -12.41 -25.27 -13.05
CA THR A 40 -12.81 -25.03 -11.67
C THR A 40 -14.33 -25.10 -11.50
N GLY A 41 -15.08 -24.88 -12.59
CA GLY A 41 -16.54 -25.02 -12.67
C GLY A 41 -16.96 -26.28 -13.45
N VAL A 42 -17.93 -26.11 -14.36
CA VAL A 42 -18.43 -27.20 -15.20
C VAL A 42 -17.56 -27.36 -16.46
N HIS A 43 -17.25 -28.62 -16.80
CA HIS A 43 -16.52 -28.93 -18.03
C HIS A 43 -17.31 -28.45 -19.28
N PRO A 44 -16.67 -27.84 -20.30
CA PRO A 44 -17.34 -27.23 -21.46
C PRO A 44 -18.44 -28.08 -22.12
N GLU A 45 -18.19 -29.37 -22.35
CA GLU A 45 -19.16 -30.31 -22.95
C GLU A 45 -20.45 -30.52 -22.14
N LYS A 46 -20.47 -30.10 -20.86
CA LYS A 46 -21.63 -30.19 -19.98
C LYS A 46 -22.38 -28.86 -19.82
N CYS A 47 -21.84 -27.75 -20.35
CA CYS A 47 -22.48 -26.45 -20.26
C CYS A 47 -23.59 -26.31 -21.32
N VAL A 48 -24.68 -25.63 -20.94
CA VAL A 48 -25.66 -25.16 -21.92
C VAL A 48 -24.99 -24.15 -22.85
N GLY A 49 -25.23 -24.28 -24.16
CA GLY A 49 -24.53 -23.50 -25.20
C GLY A 49 -23.38 -24.23 -25.89
N PHE A 50 -23.05 -25.46 -25.47
CA PHE A 50 -22.04 -26.28 -26.16
C PHE A 50 -22.55 -26.79 -27.50
N ASN A 51 -21.82 -26.48 -28.58
CA ASN A 51 -22.08 -26.99 -29.92
C ASN A 51 -21.37 -28.34 -30.09
N THR A 52 -22.14 -29.43 -30.13
CA THR A 52 -21.61 -30.80 -30.24
C THR A 52 -21.01 -31.12 -31.61
N GLU A 53 -21.48 -30.48 -32.68
CA GLU A 53 -21.02 -30.70 -34.05
C GLU A 53 -19.66 -30.05 -34.30
N GLN A 54 -19.54 -28.76 -33.93
CA GLN A 54 -18.33 -27.95 -34.12
C GLN A 54 -17.39 -27.94 -32.91
N LYS A 55 -17.81 -28.57 -31.79
CA LYS A 55 -17.03 -28.79 -30.56
C LYS A 55 -16.51 -27.52 -29.87
N TYR A 56 -17.35 -26.49 -29.75
CA TYR A 56 -17.03 -25.25 -29.03
C TYR A 56 -18.17 -24.82 -28.10
N LEU A 57 -17.87 -23.95 -27.13
CA LEU A 57 -18.87 -23.34 -26.25
C LEU A 57 -19.19 -21.92 -26.72
N ALA A 58 -20.45 -21.67 -27.08
CA ALA A 58 -20.96 -20.32 -27.34
C ALA A 58 -21.54 -19.71 -26.06
N ALA A 59 -21.58 -18.38 -25.99
CA ALA A 59 -22.18 -17.69 -24.86
C ALA A 59 -23.71 -17.71 -24.90
N LEU A 60 -24.32 -17.80 -23.73
CA LEU A 60 -25.77 -17.67 -23.62
C LEU A 60 -26.22 -16.22 -23.81
N PRO A 61 -27.36 -15.98 -24.50
CA PRO A 61 -27.98 -14.66 -24.58
C PRO A 61 -28.32 -14.10 -23.20
N LEU A 62 -28.46 -12.78 -23.12
CA LEU A 62 -28.73 -12.07 -21.88
C LEU A 62 -30.04 -12.53 -21.22
N ILE A 63 -29.96 -12.82 -19.92
CA ILE A 63 -31.04 -13.45 -19.16
C ILE A 63 -32.20 -12.50 -18.83
N ASN A 64 -33.44 -12.98 -19.01
CA ASN A 64 -34.65 -12.25 -18.62
C ASN A 64 -34.97 -12.48 -17.13
N LEU A 65 -34.76 -11.45 -16.31
CA LEU A 65 -34.84 -11.47 -14.85
C LEU A 65 -36.27 -11.63 -14.30
N ASP A 66 -37.29 -11.26 -15.08
CA ASP A 66 -38.70 -11.36 -14.65
C ASP A 66 -39.21 -12.81 -14.65
N ILE A 67 -38.59 -13.68 -15.45
CA ILE A 67 -39.10 -15.04 -15.71
C ILE A 67 -38.07 -16.15 -15.60
N CYS A 68 -36.77 -15.85 -15.42
CA CYS A 68 -35.73 -16.87 -15.34
C CYS A 68 -36.00 -17.84 -14.19
N THR A 69 -35.78 -19.14 -14.37
CA THR A 69 -35.79 -20.13 -13.29
C THR A 69 -34.45 -20.11 -12.53
N ARG A 70 -34.38 -20.78 -11.38
CA ARG A 70 -33.10 -21.04 -10.70
C ARG A 70 -32.11 -21.79 -11.61
N GLN A 71 -32.61 -22.72 -12.42
CA GLN A 71 -31.77 -23.47 -13.35
C GLN A 71 -31.22 -22.57 -14.45
N ASP A 72 -32.02 -21.64 -15.00
CA ASP A 72 -31.54 -20.68 -16.00
C ASP A 72 -30.41 -19.80 -15.44
N VAL A 73 -30.50 -19.39 -14.16
CA VAL A 73 -29.43 -18.63 -13.49
C VAL A 73 -28.18 -19.48 -13.29
N MET A 74 -28.33 -20.78 -12.96
CA MET A 74 -27.20 -21.70 -12.87
C MET A 74 -26.54 -21.93 -14.23
N ASP A 75 -27.33 -22.18 -15.28
CA ASP A 75 -26.84 -22.41 -16.64
C ASP A 75 -26.10 -21.18 -17.17
N TYR A 76 -26.60 -19.97 -16.87
CA TYR A 76 -25.95 -18.71 -17.21
C TYR A 76 -24.63 -18.50 -16.49
N PHE A 77 -24.58 -18.83 -15.19
CA PHE A 77 -23.35 -18.79 -14.41
C PHE A 77 -22.30 -19.80 -14.91
N ASP A 78 -22.69 -21.06 -15.09
CA ASP A 78 -21.80 -22.12 -15.56
C ASP A 78 -21.25 -21.81 -16.96
N ASN A 79 -22.08 -21.32 -17.88
CA ASN A 79 -21.63 -20.89 -19.20
C ASN A 79 -20.62 -19.73 -19.12
N THR A 80 -20.93 -18.68 -18.36
CA THR A 80 -20.08 -17.50 -18.21
C THR A 80 -18.71 -17.85 -17.62
N TRP A 81 -18.71 -18.61 -16.53
CA TRP A 81 -17.49 -19.03 -15.84
C TRP A 81 -16.60 -19.88 -16.75
N THR A 82 -17.19 -20.85 -17.44
CA THR A 82 -16.45 -21.78 -18.31
C THR A 82 -15.88 -21.09 -19.56
N LEU A 83 -16.55 -20.07 -20.13
CA LEU A 83 -15.99 -19.29 -21.25
C LEU A 83 -14.66 -18.64 -20.90
N THR A 84 -14.59 -18.00 -19.73
CA THR A 84 -13.34 -17.44 -19.20
C THR A 84 -12.26 -18.52 -19.07
N GLU A 85 -12.61 -19.70 -18.55
CA GLU A 85 -11.65 -20.80 -18.44
C GLU A 85 -11.16 -21.31 -19.80
N ILE A 86 -12.01 -21.32 -20.83
CA ILE A 86 -11.61 -21.68 -22.19
C ILE A 86 -10.61 -20.65 -22.74
N LEU A 87 -10.86 -19.35 -22.58
CA LEU A 87 -9.93 -18.31 -23.04
C LEU A 87 -8.56 -18.45 -22.37
N PHE A 88 -8.54 -18.58 -21.04
CA PHE A 88 -7.28 -18.70 -20.30
C PHE A 88 -6.57 -20.04 -20.50
N ALA A 89 -7.25 -21.10 -20.96
CA ALA A 89 -6.60 -22.34 -21.35
C ALA A 89 -5.61 -22.15 -22.52
N GLY A 90 -5.74 -21.08 -23.31
CA GLY A 90 -4.89 -20.77 -24.44
C GLY A 90 -3.51 -20.21 -24.08
N LEU A 91 -3.22 -19.94 -22.80
CA LEU A 91 -1.90 -19.48 -22.35
C LEU A 91 -0.96 -20.67 -22.07
N LYS A 92 0.22 -20.69 -22.72
CA LYS A 92 1.10 -21.88 -22.68
C LYS A 92 1.94 -22.07 -21.42
N HIS A 93 2.31 -20.98 -20.75
CA HIS A 93 3.25 -20.99 -19.62
C HIS A 93 2.72 -20.17 -18.45
N GLU A 94 3.04 -20.56 -17.21
CA GLU A 94 2.67 -19.76 -16.03
C GLU A 94 3.31 -18.36 -16.07
N SER A 95 4.52 -18.25 -16.63
CA SER A 95 5.18 -16.96 -16.86
C SER A 95 4.39 -16.04 -17.79
N THR A 96 3.55 -16.59 -18.68
CA THR A 96 2.68 -15.79 -19.56
C THR A 96 1.57 -15.12 -18.78
N TYR A 97 1.04 -15.74 -17.72
CA TYR A 97 0.00 -15.15 -16.87
C TYR A 97 0.52 -13.91 -16.12
N ILE A 98 1.76 -13.94 -15.66
CA ILE A 98 2.37 -12.84 -14.89
C ILE A 98 3.18 -11.86 -15.75
N ARG A 99 3.14 -12.02 -17.07
CA ARG A 99 3.78 -11.09 -18.01
C ARG A 99 2.88 -9.86 -18.21
N PRO A 100 3.35 -8.63 -17.90
CA PRO A 100 2.61 -7.43 -18.26
C PRO A 100 2.59 -7.24 -19.79
N PRO A 101 1.55 -6.60 -20.35
CA PRO A 101 1.55 -6.20 -21.75
C PRO A 101 2.77 -5.33 -22.09
N TYR A 102 3.20 -5.35 -23.35
CA TYR A 102 4.43 -4.64 -23.79
C TYR A 102 4.38 -3.13 -23.50
N HIS A 103 3.18 -2.55 -23.45
CA HIS A 103 2.96 -1.15 -23.17
C HIS A 103 3.02 -0.81 -21.68
N GLN A 104 2.99 -1.81 -20.78
CA GLN A 104 2.99 -1.70 -19.31
C GLN A 104 1.80 -0.96 -18.69
N LEU A 105 0.90 -0.43 -19.52
CA LEU A 105 -0.30 0.31 -19.09
C LEU A 105 -1.44 -0.52 -18.47
N ARG A 106 -1.25 -1.82 -18.27
CA ARG A 106 -2.26 -2.76 -17.74
C ARG A 106 -1.58 -3.85 -16.92
N HIS A 107 -2.33 -4.44 -15.99
CA HIS A 107 -1.86 -5.57 -15.21
C HIS A 107 -1.60 -6.83 -16.06
N PRO A 108 -0.81 -7.79 -15.56
CA PRO A 108 -0.69 -9.11 -16.18
C PRO A 108 -2.01 -9.87 -16.25
N LEU A 109 -2.11 -10.82 -17.18
CA LEU A 109 -3.30 -11.65 -17.40
C LEU A 109 -3.76 -12.45 -16.15
N LEU A 110 -2.86 -12.74 -15.22
CA LEU A 110 -3.21 -13.38 -13.95
C LEU A 110 -4.24 -12.54 -13.14
N PHE A 111 -4.10 -11.21 -13.18
CA PHE A 111 -5.09 -10.31 -12.58
C PHE A 111 -6.46 -10.56 -13.18
N TYR A 112 -6.57 -10.54 -14.51
CA TYR A 112 -7.84 -10.70 -15.21
C TYR A 112 -8.45 -12.10 -15.04
N TYR A 113 -7.62 -13.13 -14.80
CA TYR A 113 -8.10 -14.46 -14.44
C TYR A 113 -8.71 -14.49 -13.03
N GLY A 114 -8.08 -13.84 -12.05
CA GLY A 114 -8.51 -13.89 -10.65
C GLY A 114 -9.54 -12.83 -10.25
N HIS A 115 -9.48 -11.63 -10.84
CA HIS A 115 -10.25 -10.46 -10.46
C HIS A 115 -11.77 -10.66 -10.52
N PRO A 116 -12.36 -11.29 -11.57
CA PRO A 116 -13.81 -11.53 -11.59
C PRO A 116 -14.30 -12.32 -10.36
N ALA A 117 -13.55 -13.34 -9.93
CA ALA A 117 -13.89 -14.11 -8.74
C ALA A 117 -13.83 -13.28 -7.45
N VAL A 118 -12.89 -12.34 -7.35
CA VAL A 118 -12.83 -11.38 -6.23
C VAL A 118 -14.01 -10.41 -6.27
N LEU A 119 -14.35 -9.89 -7.45
CA LEU A 119 -15.51 -9.02 -7.62
C LEU A 119 -16.80 -9.72 -7.17
N PHE A 120 -17.05 -10.98 -7.56
CA PHE A 120 -18.19 -11.72 -7.04
C PHE A 120 -18.25 -11.70 -5.52
N ILE A 121 -17.16 -12.06 -4.84
CA ILE A 121 -17.14 -12.12 -3.38
C ILE A 121 -17.39 -10.76 -2.76
N ASN A 122 -16.73 -9.70 -3.24
CA ASN A 122 -16.87 -8.38 -2.66
C ASN A 122 -18.28 -7.81 -2.86
N LYS A 123 -18.87 -7.99 -4.06
CA LYS A 123 -20.24 -7.51 -4.35
C LYS A 123 -21.32 -8.33 -3.66
N LEU A 124 -21.15 -9.65 -3.55
CA LEU A 124 -22.05 -10.49 -2.77
C LEU A 124 -22.00 -10.16 -1.28
N ARG A 125 -20.82 -9.80 -0.74
CA ARG A 125 -20.69 -9.33 0.64
C ARG A 125 -21.37 -7.98 0.87
N LEU A 126 -21.15 -7.01 -0.02
CA LEU A 126 -21.83 -5.70 0.06
C LEU A 126 -23.36 -5.84 -0.05
N ALA A 127 -23.84 -6.80 -0.85
CA ALA A 127 -25.27 -7.09 -0.96
C ALA A 127 -25.84 -7.92 0.21
N GLY A 128 -25.00 -8.37 1.16
CA GLY A 128 -25.43 -9.21 2.28
C GLY A 128 -25.79 -10.66 1.90
N LEU A 129 -25.29 -11.16 0.77
CA LEU A 129 -25.48 -12.54 0.30
C LEU A 129 -24.39 -13.50 0.79
N VAL A 130 -23.25 -12.96 1.26
CA VAL A 130 -22.11 -13.70 1.85
C VAL A 130 -21.57 -12.88 3.02
N ASP A 131 -21.25 -13.52 4.15
CA ASP A 131 -20.84 -12.79 5.37
C ASP A 131 -19.33 -12.49 5.43
N ASN A 132 -18.50 -13.44 5.03
CA ASN A 132 -17.05 -13.42 5.27
C ASN A 132 -16.23 -13.44 3.97
N PRO A 133 -15.03 -12.83 3.96
CA PRO A 133 -14.05 -13.04 2.90
C PRO A 133 -13.62 -14.51 2.83
N VAL A 134 -13.21 -14.98 1.65
CA VAL A 134 -12.70 -16.33 1.41
C VAL A 134 -11.18 -16.38 1.51
N ASP A 135 -10.48 -15.41 0.92
CA ASP A 135 -9.02 -15.26 1.01
C ASP A 135 -8.63 -13.78 0.95
N LEU A 136 -8.38 -13.19 2.12
CA LEU A 136 -8.08 -11.76 2.25
C LEU A 136 -6.83 -11.31 1.48
N TYR A 137 -5.86 -12.21 1.26
CA TYR A 137 -4.66 -11.86 0.50
C TYR A 137 -4.97 -11.76 -0.99
N LEU A 138 -5.62 -12.79 -1.54
CA LEU A 138 -5.98 -12.82 -2.96
C LEU A 138 -7.04 -11.77 -3.30
N GLU A 139 -8.02 -11.57 -2.41
CA GLU A 139 -9.01 -10.49 -2.54
C GLU A 139 -8.31 -9.13 -2.58
N LYS A 140 -7.32 -8.88 -1.71
CA LYS A 140 -6.59 -7.60 -1.73
C LYS A 140 -5.74 -7.40 -2.99
N VAL A 141 -5.02 -8.44 -3.42
CA VAL A 141 -4.09 -8.35 -4.57
C VAL A 141 -4.83 -8.25 -5.90
N LEU A 142 -6.02 -8.85 -6.00
CA LEU A 142 -6.79 -8.93 -7.24
C LEU A 142 -8.02 -8.01 -7.24
N GLU A 143 -8.30 -7.22 -6.20
CA GLU A 143 -9.43 -6.28 -6.15
C GLU A 143 -9.14 -4.96 -6.86
N THR A 144 -7.94 -4.39 -6.70
CA THR A 144 -7.64 -3.05 -7.22
C THR A 144 -7.42 -3.07 -8.73
N GLY A 145 -8.39 -2.55 -9.49
CA GLY A 145 -8.22 -2.28 -10.92
C GLY A 145 -7.21 -1.14 -11.16
N VAL A 146 -6.53 -1.17 -12.30
CA VAL A 146 -5.68 -0.08 -12.78
C VAL A 146 -6.32 0.56 -14.00
N ASP A 147 -6.82 1.77 -13.82
CA ASP A 147 -7.01 2.72 -14.92
C ASP A 147 -5.96 3.82 -14.82
N GLU A 148 -5.33 4.13 -15.96
CA GLU A 148 -4.15 4.99 -15.99
C GLU A 148 -4.48 6.41 -16.42
N MET A 149 -3.67 7.35 -15.94
CA MET A 149 -3.90 8.78 -16.15
C MET A 149 -3.21 9.32 -17.42
N SER A 150 -2.27 8.56 -18.02
CA SER A 150 -1.47 8.91 -19.20
C SER A 150 -0.86 7.68 -19.91
N TRP A 151 -0.54 7.77 -21.22
CA TRP A 151 0.04 6.68 -22.04
C TRP A 151 1.54 6.39 -21.77
N ASP A 152 2.16 7.15 -20.86
CA ASP A 152 3.57 7.05 -20.42
C ASP A 152 3.73 6.75 -18.91
N ASP A 153 2.67 6.33 -18.22
CA ASP A 153 2.64 6.00 -16.79
C ASP A 153 3.30 4.63 -16.50
N MET A 154 4.64 4.58 -16.50
CA MET A 154 5.41 3.32 -16.52
C MET A 154 5.76 2.72 -15.13
N ALA A 155 5.15 3.16 -14.02
CA ALA A 155 5.66 2.90 -12.67
C ALA A 155 4.86 1.86 -11.81
N LYS A 156 4.20 0.87 -12.41
CA LYS A 156 3.10 0.14 -11.72
C LYS A 156 3.27 -1.37 -11.42
N ASN A 157 4.45 -1.97 -11.61
CA ASN A 157 4.61 -3.43 -11.49
C ASN A 157 5.68 -3.90 -10.46
N GLU A 158 5.75 -3.27 -9.28
CA GLU A 158 6.60 -3.73 -8.17
C GLU A 158 5.91 -4.71 -7.20
N MET A 159 4.86 -5.42 -7.66
CA MET A 159 4.10 -6.38 -6.84
C MET A 159 4.51 -7.83 -7.13
N GLU A 160 4.66 -8.64 -6.08
CA GLU A 160 4.80 -10.10 -6.22
C GLU A 160 3.43 -10.74 -6.52
N TRP A 161 3.27 -11.24 -7.75
CA TRP A 161 2.04 -11.90 -8.20
C TRP A 161 1.90 -13.31 -7.60
N PRO A 162 0.69 -13.74 -7.19
CA PRO A 162 0.44 -15.11 -6.72
C PRO A 162 0.71 -16.14 -7.84
N SER A 163 0.84 -17.42 -7.48
CA SER A 163 0.96 -18.48 -8.48
C SER A 163 -0.37 -18.74 -9.20
N VAL A 164 -0.29 -19.24 -10.44
CA VAL A 164 -1.48 -19.67 -11.21
C VAL A 164 -2.29 -20.70 -10.41
N SER A 165 -1.63 -21.64 -9.73
CA SER A 165 -2.30 -22.63 -8.86
C SER A 165 -3.08 -22.00 -7.71
N ALA A 166 -2.52 -20.99 -7.03
CA ALA A 166 -3.21 -20.33 -5.92
C ALA A 166 -4.48 -19.60 -6.39
N VAL A 167 -4.40 -18.89 -7.52
CA VAL A 167 -5.56 -18.19 -8.11
C VAL A 167 -6.60 -19.18 -8.63
N HIS A 168 -6.16 -20.27 -9.26
CA HIS A 168 -7.02 -21.37 -9.73
C HIS A 168 -7.80 -22.05 -8.59
N GLU A 169 -7.12 -22.41 -7.49
CA GLU A 169 -7.76 -22.98 -6.30
C GLU A 169 -8.76 -21.99 -5.66
N TYR A 170 -8.41 -20.71 -5.63
CA TYR A 170 -9.30 -19.66 -5.14
C TYR A 170 -10.56 -19.53 -5.99
N ARG A 171 -10.41 -19.47 -7.33
CA ARG A 171 -11.52 -19.49 -8.28
C ARG A 171 -12.45 -20.68 -8.02
N GLN A 172 -11.92 -21.88 -7.80
CA GLN A 172 -12.73 -23.06 -7.49
C GLN A 172 -13.55 -22.91 -6.18
N LYS A 173 -12.96 -22.31 -5.14
CA LYS A 173 -13.70 -22.03 -3.89
C LYS A 173 -14.84 -21.02 -4.15
N ILE A 174 -14.57 -19.98 -4.93
CA ILE A 174 -15.55 -18.94 -5.26
C ILE A 174 -16.69 -19.53 -6.09
N TYR A 175 -16.39 -20.34 -7.10
CA TYR A 175 -17.38 -21.03 -7.91
C TYR A 175 -18.37 -21.82 -7.05
N ASN A 176 -17.86 -22.63 -6.11
CA ASN A 176 -18.70 -23.43 -5.22
C ASN A 176 -19.55 -22.56 -4.27
N LEU A 177 -19.04 -21.42 -3.83
CA LEU A 177 -19.79 -20.50 -2.98
C LEU A 177 -20.93 -19.83 -3.76
N ILE A 178 -20.66 -19.30 -4.95
CA ILE A 178 -21.68 -18.69 -5.81
C ILE A 178 -22.75 -19.73 -6.18
N LYS A 179 -22.33 -20.93 -6.55
CA LYS A 179 -23.23 -22.06 -6.82
C LYS A 179 -24.16 -22.33 -5.64
N LYS A 180 -23.63 -22.31 -4.41
CA LYS A 180 -24.46 -22.47 -3.20
C LYS A 180 -25.48 -21.34 -3.07
N VAL A 181 -25.07 -20.08 -3.26
CA VAL A 181 -25.99 -18.92 -3.23
C VAL A 181 -27.11 -19.10 -4.26
N ILE A 182 -26.77 -19.44 -5.51
CA ILE A 182 -27.75 -19.71 -6.58
C ILE A 182 -28.66 -20.88 -6.21
N GLN A 183 -28.17 -21.91 -5.53
CA GLN A 183 -28.96 -23.07 -5.14
C GLN A 183 -29.93 -22.79 -3.99
N THR A 184 -29.55 -21.94 -3.03
CA THR A 184 -30.29 -21.80 -1.76
C THR A 184 -31.13 -20.54 -1.66
N HIS A 185 -30.85 -19.47 -2.42
CA HIS A 185 -31.55 -18.19 -2.23
C HIS A 185 -33.05 -18.32 -2.57
N PRO A 186 -33.99 -17.96 -1.68
CA PRO A 186 -35.42 -18.18 -1.89
C PRO A 186 -35.96 -17.40 -3.09
N ASP A 187 -35.48 -16.18 -3.31
CA ASP A 187 -35.97 -15.33 -4.39
C ASP A 187 -35.49 -15.73 -5.80
N LEU A 188 -34.79 -16.86 -5.94
CA LEU A 188 -34.57 -17.49 -7.24
C LEU A 188 -35.64 -18.56 -7.57
N ASP A 189 -36.46 -18.95 -6.59
CA ASP A 189 -37.65 -19.76 -6.82
C ASP A 189 -38.75 -18.94 -7.50
N LEU A 190 -39.24 -19.42 -8.65
CA LEU A 190 -40.18 -18.65 -9.49
C LEU A 190 -41.56 -18.52 -8.85
N GLU A 191 -42.03 -19.55 -8.17
CA GLU A 191 -43.32 -19.50 -7.47
C GLU A 191 -43.25 -18.48 -6.33
N THR A 192 -42.18 -18.51 -5.54
CA THR A 192 -41.91 -17.54 -4.48
C THR A 192 -41.84 -16.12 -5.01
N ARG A 193 -41.10 -15.87 -6.11
CA ARG A 193 -41.01 -14.54 -6.73
C ARG A 193 -42.35 -14.02 -7.22
N LYS A 194 -43.13 -14.86 -7.91
CA LYS A 194 -44.46 -14.49 -8.40
C LYS A 194 -45.42 -14.20 -7.26
N ASN A 195 -45.44 -15.06 -6.23
CA ASN A 195 -46.33 -14.91 -5.08
C ASN A 195 -46.02 -13.64 -4.26
N LYS A 196 -44.75 -13.25 -4.15
CA LYS A 196 -44.31 -12.07 -3.40
C LYS A 196 -44.11 -10.81 -4.26
N ASN A 197 -44.38 -10.88 -5.57
CA ASN A 197 -44.14 -9.80 -6.53
C ASN A 197 -42.71 -9.22 -6.46
N ILE A 198 -41.71 -10.09 -6.32
CA ILE A 198 -40.30 -9.70 -6.20
C ILE A 198 -39.71 -9.44 -7.59
N LYS A 199 -39.11 -8.27 -7.79
CA LYS A 199 -38.35 -7.91 -8.99
C LYS A 199 -36.86 -7.82 -8.68
N ILE A 200 -36.04 -8.50 -9.48
CA ILE A 200 -34.58 -8.41 -9.39
C ILE A 200 -34.14 -7.20 -10.21
N GLY A 201 -34.12 -6.03 -9.58
CA GLY A 201 -33.62 -4.78 -10.16
C GLY A 201 -32.40 -4.23 -9.40
N PRO A 202 -31.89 -3.03 -9.78
CA PRO A 202 -30.67 -2.44 -9.20
C PRO A 202 -30.64 -2.28 -7.67
N GLN A 203 -31.80 -2.30 -7.01
CA GLN A 203 -31.93 -2.20 -5.55
C GLN A 203 -32.04 -3.56 -4.84
N HIS A 204 -32.16 -4.66 -5.58
CA HIS A 204 -32.35 -6.00 -5.03
C HIS A 204 -30.97 -6.67 -4.76
N PRO A 205 -30.75 -7.37 -3.62
CA PRO A 205 -29.46 -8.01 -3.33
C PRO A 205 -28.92 -8.93 -4.42
N LEU A 206 -29.79 -9.76 -5.02
CA LEU A 206 -29.45 -10.64 -6.15
C LEU A 206 -28.90 -9.91 -7.39
N TRP A 207 -29.06 -8.58 -7.50
CA TRP A 207 -28.41 -7.80 -8.56
C TRP A 207 -26.89 -7.99 -8.57
N ALA A 208 -26.28 -8.22 -7.40
CA ALA A 208 -24.84 -8.51 -7.27
C ALA A 208 -24.40 -9.79 -8.00
N LEU A 209 -25.26 -10.80 -8.11
CA LEU A 209 -24.94 -12.01 -8.88
C LEU A 209 -24.83 -11.70 -10.37
N PHE A 210 -25.85 -11.01 -10.92
CA PHE A 210 -25.88 -10.65 -12.33
C PHE A 210 -24.79 -9.63 -12.68
N MET A 211 -24.49 -8.72 -11.76
CA MET A 211 -23.32 -7.85 -11.87
C MET A 211 -22.03 -8.65 -12.04
N GLY A 212 -21.82 -9.68 -11.22
CA GLY A 212 -20.66 -10.54 -11.35
C GLY A 212 -20.62 -11.30 -12.68
N PHE A 213 -21.76 -11.82 -13.16
CA PHE A 213 -21.83 -12.50 -14.46
C PHE A 213 -21.45 -11.57 -15.61
N GLU A 214 -22.07 -10.39 -15.68
CA GLU A 214 -21.78 -9.43 -16.76
C GLU A 214 -20.37 -8.85 -16.64
N HIS A 215 -19.86 -8.66 -15.44
CA HIS A 215 -18.47 -8.23 -15.22
C HIS A 215 -17.44 -9.28 -15.68
N GLU A 216 -17.70 -10.57 -15.45
CA GLU A 216 -16.84 -11.63 -15.96
C GLU A 216 -16.84 -11.66 -17.50
N LYS A 217 -17.96 -11.31 -18.16
CA LYS A 217 -18.03 -11.17 -19.62
C LYS A 217 -17.22 -10.00 -20.16
N ILE A 218 -17.25 -8.85 -19.48
CA ILE A 218 -16.36 -7.71 -19.79
C ILE A 218 -14.89 -8.14 -19.71
N HIS A 219 -14.54 -8.92 -18.68
CA HIS A 219 -13.19 -9.43 -18.52
C HIS A 219 -12.83 -10.51 -19.54
N PHE A 220 -13.78 -11.29 -20.04
CA PHE A 220 -13.58 -12.23 -21.14
C PHE A 220 -13.21 -11.48 -22.43
N GLU A 221 -13.96 -10.45 -22.80
CA GLU A 221 -13.64 -9.62 -23.97
C GLU A 221 -12.32 -8.86 -23.78
N THR A 222 -12.15 -8.16 -22.66
CA THR A 222 -10.92 -7.39 -22.38
C THR A 222 -9.67 -8.27 -22.37
N SER A 223 -9.74 -9.46 -21.75
CA SER A 223 -8.62 -10.39 -21.72
C SER A 223 -8.27 -10.90 -23.11
N SER A 224 -9.26 -11.09 -23.99
CA SER A 224 -9.03 -11.56 -25.36
C SER A 224 -8.21 -10.56 -26.18
N VAL A 225 -8.41 -9.25 -25.97
CA VAL A 225 -7.60 -8.19 -26.57
C VAL A 225 -6.16 -8.22 -26.04
N LEU A 226 -5.99 -8.34 -24.71
CA LEU A 226 -4.67 -8.41 -24.10
C LEU A 226 -3.89 -9.67 -24.53
N MET A 227 -4.58 -10.81 -24.71
CA MET A 227 -3.99 -12.03 -25.26
C MET A 227 -3.59 -11.87 -26.72
N ARG A 228 -4.35 -11.09 -27.51
CA ARG A 228 -4.00 -10.75 -28.89
C ARG A 228 -2.70 -9.94 -28.99
N GLU A 229 -2.43 -9.09 -28.00
CA GLU A 229 -1.19 -8.29 -27.89
C GLU A 229 0.03 -9.09 -27.44
N LEU A 230 -0.15 -10.30 -26.91
CA LEU A 230 0.97 -11.18 -26.58
C LEU A 230 1.67 -11.70 -27.85
N PRO A 231 2.98 -11.98 -27.75
CA PRO A 231 3.69 -12.73 -28.78
C PRO A 231 2.99 -14.07 -29.07
N ILE A 232 2.88 -14.39 -30.36
CA ILE A 232 2.11 -15.54 -30.87
C ILE A 232 2.58 -16.88 -30.28
N GLU A 233 3.86 -17.01 -29.97
CA GLU A 233 4.45 -18.22 -29.40
C GLU A 233 3.99 -18.53 -27.97
N LEU A 234 3.48 -17.53 -27.23
CA LEU A 234 3.05 -17.69 -25.84
C LEU A 234 1.60 -18.18 -25.71
N VAL A 235 0.89 -18.27 -26.83
CA VAL A 235 -0.52 -18.62 -26.88
C VAL A 235 -0.80 -19.74 -27.88
N GLU A 236 -1.93 -20.43 -27.73
CA GLU A 236 -2.47 -21.41 -28.66
C GLU A 236 -3.99 -21.42 -28.66
N THR A 237 -4.60 -21.84 -29.76
CA THR A 237 -6.06 -21.96 -29.87
C THR A 237 -6.58 -23.03 -28.90
N PRO A 238 -7.43 -22.67 -27.92
CA PRO A 238 -8.01 -23.63 -26.98
C PRO A 238 -8.89 -24.68 -27.68
N LYS A 239 -8.97 -25.90 -27.11
CA LYS A 239 -9.72 -27.03 -27.67
C LYS A 239 -11.19 -26.71 -27.98
N TYR A 240 -11.86 -25.93 -27.12
CA TYR A 240 -13.28 -25.62 -27.22
C TYR A 240 -13.55 -24.17 -27.67
N TRP A 241 -12.57 -23.57 -28.37
CA TRP A 241 -12.63 -22.22 -28.91
C TRP A 241 -13.55 -22.14 -30.13
N ALA A 242 -14.30 -21.04 -30.27
CA ALA A 242 -15.17 -20.86 -31.42
C ALA A 242 -14.38 -20.76 -32.74
N PRO A 243 -14.93 -21.25 -33.86
CA PRO A 243 -14.25 -21.16 -35.15
C PRO A 243 -14.15 -19.71 -35.63
N LEU A 244 -13.13 -19.42 -36.43
CA LEU A 244 -13.07 -18.17 -37.19
C LEU A 244 -14.15 -18.17 -38.29
N TYR A 245 -14.63 -16.99 -38.66
CA TYR A 245 -15.51 -16.84 -39.82
C TYR A 245 -14.74 -17.14 -41.12
N GLU A 246 -15.40 -17.65 -42.15
CA GLU A 246 -14.76 -17.92 -43.44
C GLU A 246 -14.70 -16.63 -44.29
N THR A 247 -13.50 -16.21 -44.72
CA THR A 247 -13.33 -15.07 -45.63
C THR A 247 -13.40 -15.51 -47.09
N LYS A 248 -13.99 -14.64 -47.94
CA LYS A 248 -14.00 -14.82 -49.41
C LYS A 248 -12.88 -14.02 -50.10
N SER A 249 -12.10 -13.26 -49.33
CA SER A 249 -10.96 -12.47 -49.82
C SER A 249 -9.87 -13.36 -50.40
N THR A 250 -9.19 -12.90 -51.47
CA THR A 250 -8.01 -13.63 -51.98
C THR A 250 -6.77 -13.33 -51.14
N LYS A 251 -5.75 -14.20 -51.22
CA LYS A 251 -4.45 -14.04 -50.52
C LYS A 251 -3.53 -12.99 -51.16
N ALA A 252 -4.12 -11.95 -51.77
CA ALA A 252 -3.37 -10.93 -52.48
C ALA A 252 -2.62 -10.02 -51.51
N ALA A 253 -1.32 -9.76 -51.76
CA ALA A 253 -0.53 -8.81 -50.99
C ALA A 253 -1.00 -7.34 -51.20
N LYS A 254 -1.66 -7.07 -52.33
CA LYS A 254 -2.29 -5.78 -52.65
C LYS A 254 -3.76 -6.04 -52.97
N PRO A 255 -4.70 -5.66 -52.08
CA PRO A 255 -6.11 -5.93 -52.29
C PRO A 255 -6.69 -5.07 -53.41
N VAL A 256 -7.66 -5.62 -54.15
CA VAL A 256 -8.37 -4.93 -55.23
C VAL A 256 -9.84 -4.74 -54.86
N LEU A 257 -10.28 -3.48 -54.89
CA LEU A 257 -11.67 -3.09 -54.67
C LEU A 257 -12.63 -3.88 -55.60
N GLY A 258 -13.70 -4.42 -55.02
CA GLY A 258 -14.72 -5.22 -55.73
C GLY A 258 -14.34 -6.69 -55.95
N LYS A 259 -13.08 -7.06 -55.75
CA LYS A 259 -12.60 -8.45 -55.78
C LYS A 259 -12.30 -8.98 -54.38
N ASP A 260 -11.45 -8.27 -53.64
CA ASP A 260 -10.93 -8.70 -52.34
C ASP A 260 -11.73 -8.09 -51.16
N PHE A 261 -12.34 -6.93 -51.39
CA PHE A 261 -13.19 -6.24 -50.43
C PHE A 261 -14.28 -5.43 -51.14
N PRO A 262 -15.46 -5.23 -50.52
CA PRO A 262 -16.59 -4.55 -51.15
C PRO A 262 -16.38 -3.03 -51.23
N ALA A 263 -17.07 -2.38 -52.18
CA ALA A 263 -17.16 -0.92 -52.20
C ALA A 263 -18.10 -0.40 -51.12
N ASN A 264 -17.67 0.66 -50.43
CA ASN A 264 -18.43 1.29 -49.36
C ASN A 264 -19.02 2.62 -49.83
N SER A 265 -20.35 2.66 -49.96
CA SER A 265 -21.08 3.85 -50.41
C SER A 265 -21.61 4.66 -49.22
N TRP A 266 -21.99 5.91 -49.47
CA TRP A 266 -22.67 6.74 -48.47
C TRP A 266 -24.15 6.37 -48.35
N SER A 267 -24.63 6.23 -47.12
CA SER A 267 -26.04 6.14 -46.76
C SER A 267 -26.51 7.48 -46.20
N LYS A 268 -27.53 8.10 -46.81
CA LYS A 268 -28.09 9.36 -46.34
C LYS A 268 -29.14 9.10 -45.26
N GLN A 269 -29.04 9.83 -44.15
CA GLN A 269 -29.95 9.77 -43.03
C GLN A 269 -30.63 11.12 -42.83
N THR A 270 -31.94 11.10 -42.65
CA THR A 270 -32.71 12.29 -42.24
C THR A 270 -32.53 12.52 -40.75
N GLY A 271 -32.23 13.76 -40.39
CA GLY A 271 -32.10 14.20 -39.01
C GLY A 271 -33.39 13.96 -38.22
N ALA A 272 -33.25 13.55 -36.96
CA ALA A 272 -34.37 13.18 -36.11
C ALA A 272 -34.12 13.64 -34.66
N LEU A 273 -35.21 13.84 -33.91
CA LEU A 273 -35.14 13.94 -32.46
C LEU A 273 -35.10 12.52 -31.89
N VAL A 274 -33.95 12.14 -31.32
CA VAL A 274 -33.76 10.82 -30.71
C VAL A 274 -33.82 10.90 -29.19
N THR A 275 -34.28 9.81 -28.57
CA THR A 275 -34.25 9.62 -27.12
C THR A 275 -33.58 8.30 -26.82
N TYR A 276 -32.64 8.30 -25.88
CA TYR A 276 -31.88 7.12 -25.48
C TYR A 276 -31.61 7.09 -23.97
N GLY A 277 -31.41 5.88 -23.46
CA GLY A 277 -31.40 5.52 -22.04
C GLY A 277 -32.21 4.24 -21.82
N LYS A 278 -31.67 3.33 -21.02
CA LYS A 278 -32.30 2.06 -20.69
C LYS A 278 -33.40 2.27 -19.66
N SER A 279 -34.61 1.80 -19.97
CA SER A 279 -35.73 1.84 -19.02
C SER A 279 -35.52 0.81 -17.91
N GLU A 280 -35.82 1.20 -16.66
CA GLU A 280 -35.85 0.28 -15.51
C GLU A 280 -36.89 -0.84 -15.65
N SER A 281 -37.85 -0.69 -16.58
CA SER A 281 -38.83 -1.74 -16.88
C SER A 281 -38.28 -2.89 -17.73
N VAL A 282 -37.10 -2.72 -18.33
CA VAL A 282 -36.45 -3.77 -19.13
C VAL A 282 -35.91 -4.84 -18.18
N PRO A 283 -36.37 -6.10 -18.29
CA PRO A 283 -36.10 -7.14 -17.28
C PRO A 283 -34.73 -7.80 -17.50
N SER A 284 -33.66 -7.00 -17.53
CA SER A 284 -32.30 -7.47 -17.75
C SER A 284 -31.28 -6.63 -16.99
N PHE A 285 -30.08 -7.17 -16.80
CA PHE A 285 -28.97 -6.43 -16.21
C PHE A 285 -28.55 -5.24 -17.09
N GLY A 286 -28.13 -4.14 -16.48
CA GLY A 286 -27.52 -2.99 -17.15
C GLY A 286 -26.60 -2.24 -16.18
N TRP A 287 -25.60 -1.55 -16.72
CA TRP A 287 -24.72 -0.70 -15.93
C TRP A 287 -25.39 0.64 -15.62
N ASP A 288 -24.94 1.31 -14.57
CA ASP A 288 -25.53 2.55 -14.06
C ASP A 288 -25.54 3.68 -15.11
N ASN A 289 -24.50 3.77 -15.96
CA ASN A 289 -24.39 4.72 -17.06
C ASN A 289 -25.44 4.56 -18.15
N GLU A 290 -26.16 3.44 -18.19
CA GLU A 290 -27.18 3.19 -19.19
C GLU A 290 -28.55 3.70 -18.78
N TYR A 291 -28.76 3.83 -17.47
CA TYR A 291 -30.00 4.34 -16.91
C TYR A 291 -30.02 5.87 -16.90
N GLY A 292 -31.23 6.41 -16.91
CA GLY A 292 -31.47 7.82 -17.17
C GLY A 292 -32.00 8.03 -18.59
N HIS A 293 -32.01 9.27 -19.05
CA HIS A 293 -32.49 9.60 -20.39
C HIS A 293 -31.72 10.77 -21.00
N ARG A 294 -31.73 10.89 -22.33
CA ARG A 294 -31.31 12.11 -23.03
C ARG A 294 -32.12 12.27 -24.30
N LYS A 295 -32.41 13.53 -24.64
CA LYS A 295 -32.99 13.90 -25.93
C LYS A 295 -31.98 14.68 -26.76
N SER A 296 -31.68 14.20 -27.96
CA SER A 296 -30.73 14.86 -28.87
C SER A 296 -31.35 15.00 -30.26
N LYS A 297 -31.11 16.15 -30.90
CA LYS A 297 -31.58 16.40 -32.27
C LYS A 297 -30.41 16.23 -33.23
N THR A 298 -30.48 15.22 -34.09
CA THR A 298 -29.53 15.07 -35.20
C THR A 298 -29.97 15.90 -36.39
N LYS A 299 -29.00 16.47 -37.12
CA LYS A 299 -29.17 17.07 -38.45
C LYS A 299 -29.08 15.99 -39.52
N ASP A 300 -29.49 16.31 -40.75
CA ASP A 300 -29.28 15.42 -41.90
C ASP A 300 -27.79 15.12 -42.07
N PHE A 301 -27.46 13.85 -42.22
CA PHE A 301 -26.07 13.38 -42.30
C PHE A 301 -25.96 12.24 -43.31
N GLN A 302 -24.73 11.93 -43.71
CA GLN A 302 -24.40 10.71 -44.41
C GLN A 302 -23.40 9.90 -43.61
N VAL A 303 -23.47 8.59 -43.72
CA VAL A 303 -22.61 7.64 -43.02
C VAL A 303 -22.21 6.51 -43.99
N SER A 304 -21.02 5.93 -43.82
CA SER A 304 -20.62 4.78 -44.61
C SER A 304 -21.60 3.60 -44.42
N GLN A 305 -22.06 3.02 -45.53
CA GLN A 305 -23.01 1.90 -45.53
C GLN A 305 -22.45 0.70 -44.77
N GLN A 306 -21.14 0.49 -44.81
CA GLN A 306 -20.44 -0.60 -44.16
C GLN A 306 -19.38 -0.03 -43.20
N LEU A 307 -18.92 -0.85 -42.27
CA LEU A 307 -17.70 -0.59 -41.51
C LEU A 307 -16.52 -0.44 -42.48
N ILE A 308 -15.51 0.36 -42.10
CA ILE A 308 -14.29 0.45 -42.91
C ILE A 308 -13.57 -0.90 -42.88
N SER A 309 -13.37 -1.48 -44.05
CA SER A 309 -12.69 -2.78 -44.22
C SER A 309 -11.16 -2.65 -44.13
N ASN A 310 -10.47 -3.77 -43.87
CA ASN A 310 -9.01 -3.85 -43.95
C ASN A 310 -8.51 -3.44 -45.35
N GLY A 311 -9.24 -3.81 -46.40
CA GLY A 311 -8.91 -3.44 -47.78
C GLY A 311 -9.02 -1.95 -48.05
N GLU A 312 -10.03 -1.27 -47.53
CA GLU A 312 -10.13 0.20 -47.61
C GLU A 312 -9.04 0.88 -46.77
N TYR A 313 -8.78 0.37 -45.56
CA TYR A 313 -7.76 0.92 -44.68
C TYR A 313 -6.34 0.74 -45.24
N PHE A 314 -6.12 -0.29 -46.06
CA PHE A 314 -4.84 -0.55 -46.72
C PHE A 314 -4.36 0.65 -47.54
N ASP A 315 -5.24 1.35 -48.25
CA ASP A 315 -4.87 2.51 -49.07
C ASP A 315 -4.28 3.66 -48.22
N PHE A 316 -4.77 3.84 -46.99
CA PHE A 316 -4.23 4.81 -46.04
C PHE A 316 -2.81 4.45 -45.58
N VAL A 317 -2.55 3.15 -45.38
CA VAL A 317 -1.22 2.65 -45.01
C VAL A 317 -0.26 2.68 -46.20
N ALA A 318 -0.70 2.18 -47.36
CA ALA A 318 0.11 2.04 -48.56
C ALA A 318 0.47 3.37 -49.22
N SER A 319 -0.35 4.41 -49.05
CA SER A 319 -0.01 5.77 -49.50
C SER A 319 1.08 6.45 -48.66
N GLY A 320 1.45 5.89 -47.52
CA GLY A 320 2.38 6.51 -46.55
C GLY A 320 1.72 7.51 -45.60
N ALA A 321 0.45 7.86 -45.84
CA ALA A 321 -0.31 8.84 -45.08
C ALA A 321 -0.45 8.48 -43.59
N TYR A 322 -0.50 7.19 -43.24
CA TYR A 322 -0.48 6.75 -41.84
C TYR A 322 0.71 7.34 -41.04
N THR A 323 1.85 7.57 -41.71
CA THR A 323 3.07 8.13 -41.08
C THR A 323 3.20 9.65 -41.18
N GLU A 324 2.26 10.34 -41.85
CA GLU A 324 2.29 11.80 -41.97
C GLU A 324 1.62 12.49 -40.77
N ASP A 325 2.31 13.44 -40.16
CA ASP A 325 1.83 14.13 -38.94
C ASP A 325 0.50 14.89 -39.16
N LYS A 326 0.24 15.39 -40.38
CA LYS A 326 -0.92 16.26 -40.69
C LYS A 326 -2.29 15.58 -40.47
N TYR A 327 -2.35 14.25 -40.50
CA TYR A 327 -3.59 13.51 -40.31
C TYR A 327 -3.92 13.25 -38.84
N TRP A 328 -2.94 13.35 -37.93
CA TRP A 328 -3.11 12.92 -36.54
C TRP A 328 -3.57 14.06 -35.63
N GLN A 329 -4.39 13.74 -34.63
CA GLN A 329 -4.67 14.66 -33.52
C GLN A 329 -3.42 14.80 -32.65
N ALA A 330 -3.32 15.86 -31.83
CA ALA A 330 -2.13 16.09 -30.99
C ALA A 330 -1.78 14.87 -30.12
N GLU A 331 -2.74 14.33 -29.34
CA GLU A 331 -2.53 13.15 -28.50
C GLU A 331 -2.20 11.90 -29.34
N GLY A 332 -2.95 11.65 -30.40
CA GLY A 332 -2.72 10.51 -31.30
C GLY A 332 -1.35 10.57 -31.99
N LEU A 333 -0.88 11.77 -32.33
CA LEU A 333 0.45 12.00 -32.91
C LEU A 333 1.55 11.66 -31.91
N MET A 334 1.39 12.08 -30.65
CA MET A 334 2.31 11.76 -29.57
C MET A 334 2.36 10.25 -29.35
N TRP A 335 1.20 9.60 -29.22
CA TRP A 335 1.09 8.15 -29.09
C TRP A 335 1.76 7.41 -30.26
N ARG A 336 1.45 7.78 -31.52
CA ARG A 336 2.00 7.12 -32.71
C ARG A 336 3.52 7.26 -32.76
N LYS A 337 4.05 8.47 -32.50
CA LYS A 337 5.50 8.73 -32.44
C LYS A 337 6.17 7.95 -31.31
N PHE A 338 5.56 7.91 -30.13
CA PHE A 338 6.07 7.16 -28.98
C PHE A 338 6.14 5.65 -29.24
N ARG A 339 5.07 5.08 -29.82
CA ARG A 339 4.99 3.66 -30.19
C ARG A 339 5.77 3.32 -31.46
N ASN A 340 6.15 4.31 -32.26
CA ASN A 340 6.80 4.15 -33.55
C ASN A 340 6.04 3.17 -34.47
N THR A 341 4.71 3.31 -34.52
CA THR A 341 3.87 2.47 -35.36
C THR A 341 3.70 3.03 -36.77
N LYS A 342 3.60 2.14 -37.76
CA LYS A 342 3.50 2.46 -39.20
C LYS A 342 2.29 1.81 -39.88
N ARG A 343 1.49 1.07 -39.12
CA ARG A 343 0.33 0.28 -39.54
C ARG A 343 -0.48 -0.10 -38.30
N PRO A 344 -1.74 -0.55 -38.46
CA PRO A 344 -2.50 -1.11 -37.33
C PRO A 344 -1.72 -2.20 -36.58
N THR A 345 -1.80 -2.20 -35.25
CA THR A 345 -0.99 -3.06 -34.37
C THR A 345 -1.07 -4.55 -34.70
N PHE A 346 -2.25 -5.02 -35.09
CA PHE A 346 -2.51 -6.44 -35.37
C PHE A 346 -2.23 -6.82 -36.84
N TRP A 347 -1.70 -5.91 -37.66
CA TRP A 347 -1.19 -6.22 -38.99
C TRP A 347 0.27 -6.65 -38.89
N VAL A 348 0.51 -7.95 -39.05
CA VAL A 348 1.84 -8.57 -38.97
C VAL A 348 2.49 -8.51 -40.34
N SER A 349 3.68 -7.91 -40.43
CA SER A 349 4.43 -7.90 -41.69
C SER A 349 5.03 -9.27 -41.96
N TYR A 350 4.81 -9.81 -43.16
CA TYR A 350 5.29 -11.13 -43.56
C TYR A 350 6.49 -11.07 -44.53
N GLY A 351 6.69 -9.94 -45.23
CA GLY A 351 7.83 -9.68 -46.10
C GLY A 351 8.73 -8.54 -45.60
N PRO A 352 9.78 -8.16 -46.36
CA PRO A 352 10.56 -6.95 -46.11
C PRO A 352 9.70 -5.71 -45.87
N GLU A 353 10.09 -4.88 -44.88
CA GLU A 353 9.42 -3.61 -44.59
C GLU A 353 9.32 -2.73 -45.86
N GLY A 354 8.12 -2.20 -46.13
CA GLY A 354 7.83 -1.39 -47.32
C GLY A 354 7.20 -2.14 -48.50
N LEU A 355 7.14 -3.48 -48.50
CA LEU A 355 6.38 -4.23 -49.51
C LEU A 355 4.86 -4.25 -49.25
N HIS A 356 4.44 -3.78 -48.07
CA HIS A 356 3.05 -3.79 -47.60
C HIS A 356 2.39 -5.18 -47.62
N ASP A 357 3.20 -6.24 -47.47
CA ASP A 357 2.71 -7.62 -47.35
C ASP A 357 2.39 -7.94 -45.88
N TYR A 358 1.10 -8.09 -45.59
CA TYR A 358 0.55 -8.21 -44.24
C TYR A 358 -0.28 -9.46 -44.05
N LYS A 359 -0.24 -9.99 -42.82
CA LYS A 359 -1.13 -11.00 -42.26
C LYS A 359 -1.89 -10.42 -41.07
N LEU A 360 -3.01 -11.04 -40.71
CA LEU A 360 -3.80 -10.58 -39.56
C LEU A 360 -3.50 -11.44 -38.32
N ARG A 361 -3.14 -10.79 -37.21
CA ARG A 361 -3.12 -11.41 -35.88
C ARG A 361 -4.55 -11.49 -35.35
N THR A 362 -5.12 -12.69 -35.21
CA THR A 362 -6.33 -12.95 -34.40
C THR A 362 -5.94 -13.16 -32.93
N ILE A 363 -6.84 -13.60 -32.05
CA ILE A 363 -6.52 -13.82 -30.62
C ILE A 363 -5.46 -14.91 -30.44
N PHE A 364 -5.51 -16.00 -31.20
CA PHE A 364 -4.60 -17.15 -31.05
C PHE A 364 -3.82 -17.53 -32.32
N GLU A 365 -4.13 -16.91 -33.46
CA GLU A 365 -3.56 -17.31 -34.75
C GLU A 365 -3.04 -16.10 -35.54
N ILE A 366 -2.21 -16.38 -36.54
CA ILE A 366 -1.85 -15.43 -37.60
C ILE A 366 -2.38 -16.02 -38.91
N ILE A 367 -3.38 -15.36 -39.49
CA ILE A 367 -4.07 -15.82 -40.69
C ILE A 367 -3.69 -14.96 -41.89
N ASP A 368 -3.99 -15.45 -43.09
CA ASP A 368 -3.90 -14.61 -44.30
C ASP A 368 -4.87 -13.43 -44.18
N MET A 369 -4.47 -12.25 -44.67
CA MET A 369 -5.23 -11.02 -44.44
C MET A 369 -6.65 -11.10 -45.05
N PRO A 370 -7.71 -11.00 -44.22
CA PRO A 370 -9.07 -10.93 -44.72
C PRO A 370 -9.41 -9.47 -45.04
N TRP A 371 -9.20 -9.09 -46.31
CA TRP A 371 -9.37 -7.71 -46.75
C TRP A 371 -10.82 -7.21 -46.66
N ASP A 372 -11.78 -8.13 -46.69
CA ASP A 372 -13.21 -7.87 -46.58
C ASP A 372 -13.71 -7.74 -45.12
N TRP A 373 -12.88 -8.04 -44.12
CA TRP A 373 -13.22 -7.85 -42.70
C TRP A 373 -13.01 -6.41 -42.25
N PRO A 374 -13.66 -5.96 -41.16
CA PRO A 374 -13.45 -4.62 -40.62
C PRO A 374 -12.00 -4.40 -40.18
N ALA A 375 -11.51 -3.18 -40.38
CA ALA A 375 -10.26 -2.72 -39.82
C ALA A 375 -10.43 -2.45 -38.32
N GLU A 376 -9.76 -3.27 -37.49
CA GLU A 376 -9.73 -3.09 -36.03
C GLU A 376 -8.59 -2.14 -35.65
N VAL A 377 -8.94 -0.95 -35.18
CA VAL A 377 -8.02 0.17 -34.92
C VAL A 377 -8.43 0.92 -33.65
N ASN A 378 -7.51 1.69 -33.07
CA ASN A 378 -7.88 2.59 -31.96
C ASN A 378 -8.55 3.88 -32.48
N PHE A 379 -9.05 4.71 -31.56
CA PHE A 379 -9.78 5.93 -31.92
C PHE A 379 -8.92 6.93 -32.72
N HIS A 380 -7.66 7.10 -32.33
CA HIS A 380 -6.75 8.03 -33.01
C HIS A 380 -6.47 7.62 -34.46
N GLU A 381 -6.29 6.32 -34.69
CA GLU A 381 -6.12 5.73 -36.01
C GLU A 381 -7.37 5.91 -36.89
N ALA A 382 -8.56 5.75 -36.31
CA ALA A 382 -9.84 5.96 -37.00
C ALA A 382 -10.01 7.42 -37.43
N GLN A 383 -9.73 8.38 -36.54
CA GLN A 383 -9.82 9.81 -36.87
C GLN A 383 -8.78 10.27 -37.90
N ALA A 384 -7.57 9.71 -37.85
CA ALA A 384 -6.55 9.99 -38.87
C ALA A 384 -7.00 9.52 -40.25
N TYR A 385 -7.63 8.34 -40.33
CA TYR A 385 -8.22 7.83 -41.57
C TYR A 385 -9.34 8.73 -42.09
N CYS A 386 -10.25 9.23 -41.24
CA CYS A 386 -11.31 10.17 -41.65
C CYS A 386 -10.74 11.41 -42.36
N ARG A 387 -9.69 12.02 -41.77
CA ARG A 387 -9.04 13.22 -42.32
C ARG A 387 -8.33 12.94 -43.65
N TRP A 388 -7.64 11.80 -43.73
CA TRP A 388 -7.02 11.35 -44.97
C TRP A 388 -8.07 11.12 -46.06
N LYS A 389 -9.14 10.39 -45.73
CA LYS A 389 -10.20 10.07 -46.68
C LYS A 389 -10.92 11.32 -47.19
N GLN A 390 -11.14 12.32 -46.32
CA GLN A 390 -11.69 13.62 -46.72
C GLN A 390 -10.82 14.33 -47.78
N GLU A 391 -9.49 14.31 -47.60
CA GLU A 391 -8.54 14.89 -48.55
C GLU A 391 -8.54 14.11 -49.89
N GLN A 392 -8.53 12.77 -49.82
CA GLN A 392 -8.57 11.92 -51.02
C GLN A 392 -9.86 12.11 -51.82
N ASP A 393 -11.00 12.20 -51.14
CA ASP A 393 -12.31 12.41 -51.76
C ASP A 393 -12.51 13.87 -52.20
N LYS A 394 -11.58 14.78 -51.85
CA LYS A 394 -11.68 16.23 -52.10
C LYS A 394 -13.02 16.80 -51.62
N SER A 395 -13.51 16.29 -50.49
CA SER A 395 -14.83 16.61 -49.95
C SER A 395 -14.85 17.98 -49.27
N SER A 396 -15.90 18.76 -49.52
CA SER A 396 -16.18 19.99 -48.77
C SER A 396 -16.85 19.73 -47.41
N LEU A 397 -17.32 18.51 -47.16
CA LEU A 397 -17.90 18.09 -45.89
C LEU A 397 -16.81 17.57 -44.95
N TYR A 398 -16.99 17.81 -43.65
CA TYR A 398 -16.09 17.33 -42.61
C TYR A 398 -16.34 15.85 -42.28
N TYR A 399 -15.33 15.01 -42.46
CA TYR A 399 -15.41 13.57 -42.16
C TYR A 399 -14.98 13.32 -40.73
N ARG A 400 -15.81 12.58 -39.99
CA ARG A 400 -15.63 12.25 -38.57
C ARG A 400 -16.19 10.86 -38.27
N LEU A 401 -16.06 10.42 -37.02
CA LEU A 401 -16.76 9.22 -36.57
C LEU A 401 -18.25 9.53 -36.31
N ILE A 402 -19.05 8.48 -36.12
CA ILE A 402 -20.48 8.61 -35.79
C ILE A 402 -20.67 9.17 -34.38
N THR A 403 -21.76 9.88 -34.12
CA THR A 403 -22.15 10.25 -32.73
C THR A 403 -23.08 9.20 -32.12
N GLU A 404 -23.20 9.17 -30.79
CA GLU A 404 -24.18 8.33 -30.07
C GLU A 404 -25.60 8.65 -30.55
N ALA A 405 -25.93 9.93 -30.75
CA ALA A 405 -27.23 10.35 -31.25
C ALA A 405 -27.50 9.83 -32.68
N GLU A 406 -26.49 9.86 -33.56
CA GLU A 406 -26.59 9.29 -34.91
C GLU A 406 -26.76 7.79 -34.89
N PHE A 407 -25.97 7.08 -34.08
CA PHE A 407 -26.10 5.64 -33.87
C PHE A 407 -27.52 5.27 -33.40
N VAL A 408 -28.03 5.98 -32.40
CA VAL A 408 -29.40 5.80 -31.88
C VAL A 408 -30.45 6.10 -32.96
N SER A 409 -30.26 7.12 -33.80
CA SER A 409 -31.22 7.46 -34.86
C SER A 409 -31.37 6.35 -35.90
N MET A 410 -30.28 5.63 -36.19
CA MET A 410 -30.30 4.47 -37.07
C MET A 410 -30.89 3.25 -36.35
N LYS A 411 -30.62 3.10 -35.04
CA LYS A 411 -31.16 2.05 -34.17
C LYS A 411 -32.68 2.12 -33.99
N GLN A 412 -33.28 3.31 -33.80
CA GLN A 412 -34.72 3.45 -33.49
C GLN A 412 -35.67 2.87 -34.56
N LYS A 413 -35.14 2.55 -35.75
CA LYS A 413 -35.86 1.88 -36.84
C LYS A 413 -35.93 0.35 -36.68
N LEU A 414 -35.40 -0.22 -35.58
CA LEU A 414 -35.40 -1.66 -35.26
C LEU A 414 -36.55 -2.08 -34.33
N PRO A 415 -37.15 -3.28 -34.53
CA PRO A 415 -38.24 -3.79 -33.70
C PRO A 415 -37.70 -4.45 -32.42
N SER A 416 -37.55 -3.68 -31.33
CA SER A 416 -37.20 -4.16 -29.98
C SER A 416 -35.87 -4.94 -29.85
N ASP A 417 -35.43 -5.16 -28.61
CA ASP A 417 -34.14 -5.77 -28.30
C ASP A 417 -34.18 -7.28 -28.59
N GLU A 418 -33.80 -7.68 -29.81
CA GLU A 418 -33.73 -9.09 -30.23
C GLU A 418 -32.77 -9.92 -29.36
N VAL A 419 -31.88 -9.26 -28.59
CA VAL A 419 -30.96 -9.87 -27.61
C VAL A 419 -31.64 -10.13 -26.25
N LEU A 420 -32.82 -9.56 -25.98
CA LEU A 420 -33.52 -9.62 -24.66
C LEU A 420 -34.83 -10.42 -24.58
N GLN A 421 -35.24 -11.19 -25.60
CA GLN A 421 -36.61 -11.76 -25.59
C GLN A 421 -36.74 -13.22 -26.06
N LYS A 422 -35.97 -14.18 -25.51
CA LYS A 422 -36.23 -15.60 -25.80
C LYS A 422 -36.26 -16.49 -24.55
N ASN A 423 -37.40 -17.17 -24.38
CA ASN A 423 -37.76 -17.99 -23.22
C ASN A 423 -37.33 -19.47 -23.31
N GLU A 424 -36.48 -19.86 -24.26
CA GLU A 424 -36.12 -21.27 -24.47
C GLU A 424 -34.63 -21.45 -24.79
N TYR A 425 -33.75 -21.39 -23.78
CA TYR A 425 -32.30 -21.66 -23.91
C TYR A 425 -31.98 -23.04 -24.52
N LYS A 426 -32.89 -24.01 -24.40
CA LYS A 426 -32.73 -25.37 -24.97
C LYS A 426 -32.96 -25.47 -26.48
N LYS A 427 -33.46 -24.42 -27.14
CA LYS A 427 -33.81 -24.39 -28.58
C LYS A 427 -33.18 -23.21 -29.34
N LEU A 428 -32.18 -22.54 -28.78
CA LEU A 428 -31.37 -21.55 -29.50
C LEU A 428 -30.40 -22.25 -30.48
N SER A 429 -30.99 -22.86 -31.51
CA SER A 429 -30.32 -23.17 -32.79
C SER A 429 -30.09 -21.87 -33.54
N SER A 430 -28.84 -21.59 -33.97
CA SER A 430 -28.37 -20.83 -35.16
C SER A 430 -29.06 -19.52 -35.65
N GLN A 431 -30.30 -19.18 -35.30
CA GLN A 431 -31.08 -18.16 -35.99
C GLN A 431 -30.76 -16.71 -35.57
N VAL A 432 -30.18 -16.48 -34.38
CA VAL A 432 -29.73 -15.13 -33.95
C VAL A 432 -28.32 -14.85 -34.47
N SER A 433 -27.46 -15.87 -34.53
CA SER A 433 -26.06 -15.76 -35.00
C SER A 433 -25.94 -15.44 -36.49
N ASP A 434 -26.96 -15.75 -37.30
CA ASP A 434 -26.95 -15.42 -38.73
C ASP A 434 -27.13 -13.90 -38.96
N LYS A 435 -27.90 -13.23 -38.08
CA LYS A 435 -28.23 -11.81 -38.24
C LYS A 435 -27.14 -10.90 -37.66
N PHE A 436 -26.69 -11.13 -36.44
CA PHE A 436 -25.63 -10.36 -35.77
C PHE A 436 -24.49 -11.28 -35.33
N ASN A 437 -23.25 -10.79 -35.41
CA ASN A 437 -22.07 -11.53 -34.94
C ASN A 437 -21.79 -11.14 -33.48
N PHE A 438 -22.24 -11.97 -32.54
CA PHE A 438 -22.20 -11.77 -31.08
C PHE A 438 -22.07 -13.10 -30.33
N ASN A 439 -21.98 -13.04 -29.00
CA ASN A 439 -22.06 -14.19 -28.09
C ASN A 439 -21.03 -15.27 -28.41
N PHE A 440 -19.92 -14.86 -29.02
CA PHE A 440 -18.80 -15.74 -29.30
C PHE A 440 -19.18 -16.97 -30.15
N HIS A 441 -20.12 -16.80 -31.09
CA HIS A 441 -20.41 -17.84 -32.09
C HIS A 441 -19.27 -18.02 -33.09
N HIS A 442 -18.54 -16.93 -33.36
CA HIS A 442 -17.30 -16.92 -34.10
C HIS A 442 -16.23 -16.20 -33.28
N ALA A 443 -14.99 -16.68 -33.32
CA ALA A 443 -13.86 -16.04 -32.65
C ALA A 443 -13.18 -14.94 -33.49
N SER A 444 -13.93 -14.35 -34.43
CA SER A 444 -13.44 -13.30 -35.31
C SER A 444 -14.57 -12.40 -35.82
N PRO A 445 -14.20 -11.25 -36.40
CA PRO A 445 -15.10 -10.52 -37.27
C PRO A 445 -15.52 -11.35 -38.49
N ARG A 446 -16.54 -10.87 -39.20
CA ARG A 446 -17.03 -11.35 -40.49
C ARG A 446 -16.92 -10.25 -41.56
N PRO A 447 -17.05 -10.56 -42.86
CA PRO A 447 -16.98 -9.56 -43.92
C PRO A 447 -17.97 -8.40 -43.70
N VAL A 448 -17.53 -7.16 -43.97
CA VAL A 448 -18.31 -5.92 -43.68
C VAL A 448 -19.63 -5.81 -44.47
N ASN A 449 -19.82 -6.67 -45.45
CA ASN A 449 -21.03 -6.77 -46.27
C ASN A 449 -21.91 -8.01 -45.97
N ALA A 450 -21.51 -8.88 -45.03
CA ALA A 450 -22.22 -10.10 -44.67
C ALA A 450 -23.38 -9.86 -43.70
N GLY A 451 -23.38 -8.73 -42.99
CA GLY A 451 -24.37 -8.40 -41.98
C GLY A 451 -25.75 -8.03 -42.48
N SER A 452 -26.67 -7.98 -41.51
CA SER A 452 -28.02 -7.45 -41.68
C SER A 452 -27.99 -5.97 -42.05
N VAL A 453 -29.03 -5.51 -42.74
CA VAL A 453 -29.17 -4.11 -43.20
C VAL A 453 -30.21 -3.42 -42.33
N GLU A 454 -29.77 -2.43 -41.56
CA GLU A 454 -30.60 -1.57 -40.71
C GLU A 454 -30.50 -0.12 -41.19
N ALA A 455 -31.63 0.57 -41.42
CA ALA A 455 -31.61 1.98 -41.81
C ALA A 455 -30.71 2.30 -43.02
N GLY A 456 -30.48 1.35 -43.92
CA GLY A 456 -29.56 1.53 -45.07
C GLY A 456 -28.08 1.42 -44.71
N VAL A 457 -27.70 0.91 -43.54
CA VAL A 457 -26.33 0.53 -43.15
C VAL A 457 -26.28 -0.96 -42.79
N LYS A 458 -25.13 -1.61 -42.97
CA LYS A 458 -24.91 -3.04 -42.67
C LYS A 458 -24.08 -3.23 -41.41
N ASP A 459 -24.36 -4.23 -40.57
CA ASP A 459 -23.63 -4.46 -39.31
C ASP A 459 -23.68 -3.22 -38.40
N LEU A 460 -24.88 -2.66 -38.17
CA LEU A 460 -25.01 -1.59 -37.18
C LEU A 460 -24.73 -2.10 -35.76
N PHE A 461 -25.01 -3.37 -35.49
CA PHE A 461 -24.75 -4.07 -34.23
C PHE A 461 -23.94 -5.34 -34.46
N GLY A 462 -23.08 -5.67 -33.52
CA GLY A 462 -22.19 -6.81 -33.55
C GLY A 462 -21.06 -6.65 -34.56
N ASN A 463 -20.36 -7.76 -34.78
CA ASN A 463 -19.14 -7.83 -35.58
C ASN A 463 -17.94 -7.15 -34.90
N VAL A 464 -17.95 -5.83 -34.74
CA VAL A 464 -16.95 -5.07 -33.95
C VAL A 464 -17.61 -3.86 -33.30
N TRP A 465 -17.11 -3.46 -32.14
CA TRP A 465 -17.45 -2.18 -31.53
C TRP A 465 -17.18 -1.04 -32.51
N GLN A 466 -17.97 0.03 -32.43
CA GLN A 466 -17.80 1.22 -33.26
C GLN A 466 -17.36 2.40 -32.39
N TRP A 467 -16.19 2.96 -32.70
CA TRP A 467 -15.76 4.22 -32.10
C TRP A 467 -16.76 5.34 -32.43
N ALA A 468 -17.26 6.01 -31.39
CA ALA A 468 -18.10 7.18 -31.52
C ALA A 468 -17.29 8.45 -31.29
N GLU A 469 -17.75 9.59 -31.81
CA GLU A 469 -17.18 10.90 -31.47
C GLU A 469 -17.41 11.23 -30.00
N ASP A 470 -18.48 10.78 -29.34
CA ASP A 470 -18.83 11.13 -27.96
C ASP A 470 -17.78 10.73 -26.91
N GLN A 471 -17.39 11.67 -26.06
CA GLN A 471 -16.68 11.35 -24.82
C GLN A 471 -17.62 10.60 -23.88
N PHE A 472 -17.10 9.68 -23.08
CA PHE A 472 -17.92 8.95 -22.12
C PHE A 472 -18.60 9.90 -21.13
N ASN A 473 -19.92 9.78 -20.99
CA ASN A 473 -20.74 10.80 -20.35
C ASN A 473 -21.98 10.21 -19.63
N PRO A 474 -22.43 10.83 -18.53
CA PRO A 474 -23.65 10.41 -17.85
C PRO A 474 -24.91 10.86 -18.60
N LEU A 475 -25.98 10.06 -18.56
CA LEU A 475 -27.31 10.48 -19.02
C LEU A 475 -27.97 11.46 -18.03
N GLU A 476 -29.04 12.15 -18.44
CA GLU A 476 -29.88 12.90 -17.51
C GLU A 476 -30.51 11.92 -16.51
N ASP A 477 -30.60 12.32 -15.24
CA ASP A 477 -31.01 11.45 -14.12
C ASP A 477 -30.08 10.26 -13.82
N PHE A 478 -28.84 10.26 -14.30
CA PHE A 478 -27.83 9.27 -13.92
C PHE A 478 -27.72 9.15 -12.39
N LYS A 479 -27.74 7.91 -11.90
CA LYS A 479 -27.61 7.58 -10.47
C LYS A 479 -26.57 6.48 -10.31
N ILE A 480 -25.63 6.72 -9.41
CA ILE A 480 -24.59 5.76 -9.05
C ILE A 480 -25.23 4.53 -8.40
N ASN A 481 -24.83 3.33 -8.83
CA ASN A 481 -25.24 2.10 -8.16
C ASN A 481 -24.45 1.90 -6.87
N LYS A 482 -25.14 1.67 -5.75
CA LYS A 482 -24.51 1.54 -4.41
C LYS A 482 -23.55 0.37 -4.27
N LEU A 483 -23.69 -0.66 -5.10
CA LEU A 483 -22.79 -1.82 -5.08
C LEU A 483 -21.50 -1.56 -5.86
N TYR A 484 -21.49 -0.56 -6.76
CA TYR A 484 -20.39 -0.35 -7.71
C TYR A 484 -20.35 1.10 -8.21
N ASP A 485 -19.62 1.95 -7.49
CA ASP A 485 -19.49 3.39 -7.74
C ASP A 485 -18.25 3.76 -8.58
N ASP A 486 -17.33 2.82 -8.74
CA ASP A 486 -16.02 2.93 -9.38
C ASP A 486 -15.99 2.51 -10.86
N PHE A 487 -17.13 2.11 -11.45
CA PHE A 487 -17.18 1.71 -12.86
C PHE A 487 -17.36 2.88 -13.83
N SER A 488 -18.45 3.64 -13.70
CA SER A 488 -18.80 4.68 -14.68
C SER A 488 -18.25 6.05 -14.31
N THR A 489 -18.31 6.42 -13.03
CA THR A 489 -18.02 7.79 -12.60
C THR A 489 -16.56 8.22 -12.76
N PRO A 490 -15.54 7.39 -12.50
CA PRO A 490 -14.14 7.79 -12.72
C PRO A 490 -13.85 8.12 -14.18
N CYS A 491 -14.62 7.55 -15.10
CA CYS A 491 -14.39 7.64 -16.53
C CYS A 491 -15.15 8.79 -17.21
N PHE A 492 -15.97 9.54 -16.46
CA PHE A 492 -16.54 10.82 -16.93
C PHE A 492 -15.52 11.97 -16.79
N ASP A 493 -14.32 11.74 -17.30
CA ASP A 493 -13.14 12.60 -17.12
C ASP A 493 -12.77 13.40 -18.39
N GLY A 494 -13.54 13.24 -19.46
CA GLY A 494 -13.29 13.87 -20.76
C GLY A 494 -12.08 13.28 -21.50
N LYS A 495 -11.52 12.18 -21.01
CA LYS A 495 -10.38 11.47 -21.61
C LYS A 495 -10.74 10.04 -22.03
N HIS A 496 -11.97 9.60 -21.78
CA HIS A 496 -12.52 8.34 -22.28
C HIS A 496 -13.46 8.57 -23.46
N GLN A 497 -13.39 7.65 -24.42
CA GLN A 497 -14.09 7.73 -25.68
C GLN A 497 -15.11 6.61 -25.79
N MET A 498 -16.32 6.92 -26.22
CA MET A 498 -17.39 5.92 -26.30
C MET A 498 -17.18 4.93 -27.45
N ILE A 499 -17.54 3.68 -27.18
CA ILE A 499 -17.72 2.63 -28.18
C ILE A 499 -19.15 2.09 -28.10
N LEU A 500 -19.73 1.79 -29.27
CA LEU A 500 -21.14 1.41 -29.40
C LEU A 500 -21.31 0.13 -30.22
N GLY A 501 -22.37 -0.63 -29.91
CA GLY A 501 -22.87 -1.68 -30.78
C GLY A 501 -22.26 -3.07 -30.62
N GLY A 502 -21.25 -3.26 -29.77
CA GLY A 502 -20.68 -4.57 -29.42
C GLY A 502 -19.87 -5.27 -30.52
N SER A 503 -19.10 -6.30 -30.17
CA SER A 503 -18.22 -7.07 -31.06
C SER A 503 -18.61 -8.55 -31.17
N PHE A 504 -17.93 -9.30 -32.05
CA PHE A 504 -18.12 -10.75 -32.20
C PHE A 504 -17.98 -11.55 -30.90
N ILE A 505 -17.16 -11.04 -29.96
CA ILE A 505 -16.89 -11.67 -28.67
C ILE A 505 -17.72 -11.08 -27.53
N SER A 506 -18.40 -9.94 -27.74
CA SER A 506 -19.29 -9.34 -26.74
C SER A 506 -20.41 -10.31 -26.38
N CYS A 507 -20.57 -10.53 -25.08
CA CYS A 507 -21.51 -11.50 -24.52
C CYS A 507 -22.46 -10.81 -23.53
N GLY A 508 -23.66 -11.38 -23.37
CA GLY A 508 -24.61 -10.90 -22.36
C GLY A 508 -24.97 -9.43 -22.56
N HIS A 509 -24.71 -8.60 -21.55
CA HIS A 509 -24.99 -7.18 -21.55
C HIS A 509 -24.17 -6.38 -22.56
N GLU A 510 -22.93 -6.75 -22.83
CA GLU A 510 -22.10 -6.07 -23.85
C GLU A 510 -22.68 -6.21 -25.26
N ALA A 511 -23.48 -7.24 -25.51
CA ALA A 511 -24.22 -7.44 -26.75
C ALA A 511 -25.59 -6.72 -26.77
N SER A 512 -25.97 -6.02 -25.70
CA SER A 512 -27.25 -5.31 -25.63
C SER A 512 -27.24 -4.07 -26.51
N ILE A 513 -28.41 -3.75 -27.07
CA ILE A 513 -28.59 -2.49 -27.80
C ILE A 513 -28.42 -1.25 -26.91
N ASN A 514 -28.50 -1.39 -25.59
CA ASN A 514 -28.34 -0.29 -24.63
C ASN A 514 -26.91 -0.18 -24.09
N ALA A 515 -26.01 -1.07 -24.51
CA ALA A 515 -24.62 -1.10 -24.09
C ALA A 515 -23.93 0.25 -24.36
N ARG A 516 -23.45 0.88 -23.29
CA ARG A 516 -22.61 2.09 -23.35
C ARG A 516 -21.25 1.77 -22.73
N PHE A 517 -20.23 1.61 -23.57
CA PHE A 517 -18.86 1.32 -23.11
C PHE A 517 -17.88 2.41 -23.54
N HIS A 518 -16.70 2.39 -22.91
CA HIS A 518 -15.73 3.44 -23.08
C HIS A 518 -14.32 2.93 -22.79
N PHE A 519 -13.35 3.49 -23.53
CA PHE A 519 -11.93 3.22 -23.32
C PHE A 519 -11.11 4.47 -23.60
N ARG A 520 -9.87 4.49 -23.10
CA ARG A 520 -8.89 5.50 -23.53
C ARG A 520 -8.73 5.43 -25.05
N PRO A 521 -8.65 6.57 -25.76
CA PRO A 521 -8.52 6.62 -27.22
C PRO A 521 -7.39 5.79 -27.83
N HIS A 522 -6.33 5.52 -27.05
CA HIS A 522 -5.14 4.79 -27.49
C HIS A 522 -5.16 3.30 -27.14
N PHE A 523 -6.15 2.81 -26.38
CA PHE A 523 -6.28 1.37 -26.12
C PHE A 523 -6.90 0.66 -27.32
N PHE A 524 -6.37 -0.53 -27.60
CA PHE A 524 -6.99 -1.44 -28.55
C PHE A 524 -8.20 -2.10 -27.90
N GLN A 525 -9.23 -2.31 -28.70
CA GLN A 525 -10.43 -3.08 -28.41
C GLN A 525 -10.77 -3.88 -29.67
N HIS A 526 -11.75 -4.78 -29.60
CA HIS A 526 -12.36 -5.35 -30.81
C HIS A 526 -13.26 -4.32 -31.49
N ALA A 527 -12.66 -3.20 -31.90
CA ALA A 527 -13.33 -1.99 -32.35
C ALA A 527 -12.86 -1.56 -33.74
N GLY A 528 -13.82 -1.31 -34.62
CA GLY A 528 -13.65 -0.63 -35.89
C GLY A 528 -14.40 0.70 -35.88
N PHE A 529 -14.73 1.20 -37.06
CA PHE A 529 -15.40 2.49 -37.18
C PHE A 529 -16.14 2.68 -38.51
N ARG A 530 -16.95 3.73 -38.54
CA ARG A 530 -17.59 4.30 -39.74
C ARG A 530 -17.17 5.75 -39.90
N ILE A 531 -17.25 6.23 -41.14
CA ILE A 531 -17.15 7.66 -41.41
C ILE A 531 -18.56 8.23 -41.51
N ALA A 532 -18.78 9.38 -40.88
CA ALA A 532 -19.97 10.20 -41.00
C ALA A 532 -19.61 11.63 -41.40
N ALA A 533 -20.55 12.32 -42.03
CA ALA A 533 -20.46 13.73 -42.39
C ALA A 533 -21.84 14.39 -42.36
N THR A 534 -21.95 15.54 -41.70
CA THR A 534 -23.20 16.30 -41.64
C THR A 534 -23.44 17.05 -42.95
N LEU A 535 -24.65 16.96 -43.53
CA LEU A 535 -24.91 17.45 -44.90
C LEU A 535 -24.89 18.99 -45.02
N ASP A 536 -25.02 19.72 -43.91
CA ASP A 536 -24.89 21.19 -43.87
C ASP A 536 -23.43 21.67 -43.70
N GLY A 537 -22.47 20.74 -43.64
CA GLY A 537 -21.05 21.04 -43.45
C GLY A 537 -20.61 21.23 -42.00
N SER A 538 -21.49 21.08 -40.99
CA SER A 538 -21.07 21.21 -39.59
C SER A 538 -20.13 20.10 -39.14
N THR A 539 -19.11 20.47 -38.37
CA THR A 539 -18.07 19.56 -37.86
C THR A 539 -18.58 18.64 -36.75
N ASP A 540 -19.75 18.94 -36.17
CA ASP A 540 -20.41 18.16 -35.13
C ASP A 540 -21.87 17.86 -35.51
N ASN A 541 -22.41 16.77 -34.97
CA ASN A 541 -23.83 16.41 -35.03
C ASN A 541 -24.31 15.80 -33.71
N ALA A 542 -24.35 16.67 -32.68
CA ALA A 542 -24.79 16.33 -31.33
C ALA A 542 -23.87 15.36 -30.58
N ALA A 543 -22.56 15.39 -30.85
CA ALA A 543 -21.60 14.67 -30.02
C ALA A 543 -21.49 15.32 -28.64
N VAL A 544 -21.42 14.51 -27.61
CA VAL A 544 -21.21 14.99 -26.25
C VAL A 544 -19.72 15.12 -25.95
N ARG A 545 -19.35 16.30 -25.45
CA ARG A 545 -18.03 16.64 -24.95
C ARG A 545 -18.20 17.16 -23.53
N LEU A 546 -17.50 16.54 -22.59
CA LEU A 546 -17.41 17.07 -21.23
C LEU A 546 -16.54 18.32 -21.30
N LYS A 547 -16.96 19.42 -20.65
CA LYS A 547 -16.11 20.61 -20.59
C LYS A 547 -14.94 20.28 -19.67
N HIS A 548 -13.74 20.77 -19.98
CA HIS A 548 -12.56 20.56 -19.13
C HIS A 548 -12.76 20.98 -17.66
N ASP A 549 -13.76 21.82 -17.40
CA ASP A 549 -14.14 22.31 -16.06
C ASP A 549 -15.33 21.55 -15.44
N THR A 550 -16.12 20.80 -16.24
CA THR A 550 -17.15 19.88 -15.71
C THR A 550 -16.52 18.55 -15.38
N GLN A 551 -15.79 18.58 -14.28
CA GLN A 551 -15.44 17.40 -13.53
C GLN A 551 -16.77 16.75 -13.08
N TYR A 552 -17.23 15.70 -13.77
CA TYR A 552 -18.28 14.79 -13.28
C TYR A 552 -17.64 13.90 -12.22
N VAL A 553 -17.18 14.54 -11.15
CA VAL A 553 -16.56 13.87 -10.02
C VAL A 553 -17.64 12.99 -9.40
N HIS A 554 -17.25 11.76 -9.03
CA HIS A 554 -17.63 11.21 -7.72
C HIS A 554 -18.04 12.35 -6.80
N SER A 555 -19.29 12.36 -6.33
CA SER A 555 -19.78 13.24 -5.25
C SER A 555 -18.74 14.28 -4.85
N ARG A 556 -18.77 15.49 -5.45
CA ARG A 556 -17.90 16.60 -5.04
C ARG A 556 -17.81 16.57 -3.51
N ARG A 557 -16.72 16.03 -2.96
CA ARG A 557 -16.00 16.78 -1.95
C ARG A 557 -15.71 18.06 -2.72
N GLU A 558 -16.42 19.14 -2.37
CA GLU A 558 -16.16 20.44 -2.98
C GLU A 558 -14.64 20.59 -3.02
N ASN A 559 -14.09 21.08 -4.15
CA ASN A 559 -12.65 21.29 -4.15
C ASN A 559 -12.36 22.19 -2.92
N VAL A 560 -11.30 21.88 -2.18
CA VAL A 560 -11.03 22.54 -0.89
C VAL A 560 -11.04 24.07 -1.04
N LEU A 561 -10.68 24.61 -2.21
CA LEU A 561 -10.70 26.05 -2.49
C LEU A 561 -12.13 26.62 -2.61
N ASP A 562 -13.09 25.89 -3.18
CA ASP A 562 -14.50 26.29 -3.25
C ASP A 562 -15.19 26.22 -1.88
N GLN A 563 -14.80 25.25 -1.05
CA GLN A 563 -15.13 25.20 0.37
C GLN A 563 -14.55 26.42 1.10
N MET A 564 -13.26 26.69 0.93
CA MET A 564 -12.55 27.85 1.50
C MET A 564 -13.13 29.21 1.16
N ASN A 565 -13.80 29.34 0.01
CA ASN A 565 -14.45 30.58 -0.40
C ASN A 565 -15.81 30.82 0.27
N LYS A 566 -16.37 29.83 0.97
CA LYS A 566 -17.51 30.04 1.88
C LYS A 566 -16.96 30.36 3.26
N ALA A 567 -17.41 31.47 3.87
CA ALA A 567 -17.06 31.77 5.25
C ALA A 567 -17.47 30.59 6.15
N ASP A 568 -16.59 30.17 7.05
CA ASP A 568 -16.85 29.12 8.05
C ASP A 568 -17.17 27.71 7.51
N TRP A 569 -16.85 27.37 6.25
CA TRP A 569 -17.12 26.04 5.67
C TRP A 569 -16.62 24.86 6.52
N TRP A 570 -15.53 25.06 7.27
CA TRP A 570 -14.97 24.04 8.15
C TRP A 570 -15.89 23.69 9.31
N LYS A 571 -16.77 24.63 9.74
CA LYS A 571 -17.75 24.42 10.81
C LYS A 571 -18.88 23.47 10.42
N ASP A 572 -19.13 23.30 9.12
CA ASP A 572 -20.17 22.41 8.58
C ASP A 572 -19.68 20.96 8.39
N ILE A 573 -18.41 20.68 8.70
CA ILE A 573 -17.86 19.32 8.72
C ILE A 573 -18.32 18.60 9.99
N LEU A 574 -18.70 17.33 9.87
CA LEU A 574 -19.22 16.46 10.96
C LEU A 574 -18.41 16.53 12.27
N GLN A 575 -17.09 16.69 12.17
CA GLN A 575 -16.21 17.12 13.26
C GLN A 575 -15.14 18.07 12.72
N PRO A 576 -15.22 19.39 12.97
CA PRO A 576 -14.17 20.33 12.60
C PRO A 576 -12.89 20.05 13.39
N MET A 577 -11.72 20.34 12.80
CA MET A 577 -10.46 20.35 13.56
C MET A 577 -10.43 21.48 14.60
N GLU A 578 -11.17 22.56 14.35
CA GLU A 578 -11.36 23.65 15.31
C GLU A 578 -12.47 23.27 16.30
N MET A 579 -12.07 22.82 17.49
CA MET A 579 -12.99 22.49 18.58
C MET A 579 -13.42 23.74 19.32
N SER A 580 -14.68 23.79 19.77
CA SER A 580 -15.16 24.80 20.70
C SER A 580 -14.50 24.69 22.08
N GLU A 581 -14.51 25.77 22.87
CA GLU A 581 -13.96 25.77 24.24
C GLU A 581 -14.61 24.69 25.12
N GLU A 582 -15.91 24.47 24.98
CA GLU A 582 -16.64 23.41 25.70
C GLU A 582 -16.17 22.01 25.30
N GLU A 583 -15.95 21.75 24.00
CA GLU A 583 -15.44 20.47 23.51
C GLU A 583 -14.00 20.21 23.99
N ILE A 584 -13.15 21.24 23.99
CA ILE A 584 -11.80 21.17 24.55
C ILE A 584 -11.88 20.85 26.04
N GLN A 585 -12.71 21.58 26.81
CA GLN A 585 -12.90 21.34 28.24
C GLN A 585 -13.39 19.91 28.51
N LYS A 586 -14.32 19.40 27.70
CA LYS A 586 -14.81 18.04 27.79
C LYS A 586 -13.72 17.01 27.50
N ALA A 587 -12.91 17.21 26.45
CA ALA A 587 -11.80 16.31 26.12
C ALA A 587 -10.76 16.26 27.27
N TYR A 588 -10.39 17.41 27.84
CA TYR A 588 -9.51 17.47 29.00
C TYR A 588 -10.12 16.84 30.25
N SER A 589 -11.44 16.99 30.48
CA SER A 589 -12.14 16.34 31.58
C SER A 589 -12.13 14.81 31.45
N VAL A 590 -12.36 14.28 30.24
CA VAL A 590 -12.26 12.85 29.94
C VAL A 590 -10.84 12.34 30.18
N ALA A 591 -9.83 13.05 29.67
CA ALA A 591 -8.43 12.70 29.88
C ALA A 591 -8.04 12.75 31.37
N ALA A 592 -8.51 13.75 32.13
CA ALA A 592 -8.26 13.86 33.56
C ALA A 592 -8.88 12.70 34.35
N LYS A 593 -10.11 12.30 34.02
CA LYS A 593 -10.77 11.11 34.61
C LYS A 593 -9.97 9.84 34.32
N PHE A 594 -9.49 9.67 33.08
CA PHE A 594 -8.62 8.55 32.73
C PHE A 594 -7.37 8.52 33.62
N VAL A 595 -6.64 9.64 33.72
CA VAL A 595 -5.42 9.72 34.56
C VAL A 595 -5.73 9.39 36.02
N GLN A 596 -6.81 9.94 36.58
CA GLN A 596 -7.22 9.67 37.96
C GLN A 596 -7.54 8.19 38.19
N ASN A 597 -8.34 7.58 37.31
CA ASN A 597 -8.71 6.17 37.40
C ASN A 597 -7.49 5.26 37.23
N PHE A 598 -6.62 5.58 36.26
CA PHE A 598 -5.41 4.81 35.99
C PHE A 598 -4.43 4.85 37.16
N GLU A 599 -4.24 6.01 37.79
CA GLU A 599 -3.41 6.14 39.00
C GLU A 599 -4.05 5.45 40.21
N HIS A 600 -5.37 5.55 40.40
CA HIS A 600 -6.08 4.91 41.50
C HIS A 600 -5.98 3.38 41.44
N ASN A 601 -6.23 2.80 40.26
CA ASN A 601 -6.26 1.35 40.06
C ASN A 601 -4.88 0.75 39.79
N ARG A 602 -3.81 1.56 39.78
CA ARG A 602 -2.48 1.11 39.36
C ARG A 602 -1.97 -0.10 40.16
N ASN A 603 -2.25 -0.14 41.46
CA ASN A 603 -1.81 -1.23 42.35
C ASN A 603 -2.63 -2.53 42.17
N GLU A 604 -3.77 -2.48 41.49
CA GLU A 604 -4.60 -3.64 41.18
C GLU A 604 -4.19 -4.28 39.83
N MET A 605 -3.40 -3.56 39.03
CA MET A 605 -2.90 -4.05 37.75
C MET A 605 -1.72 -5.01 37.93
N SER A 606 -1.52 -5.89 36.94
CA SER A 606 -0.28 -6.68 36.87
C SER A 606 0.94 -5.78 36.61
N PRO A 607 2.05 -5.91 37.35
CA PRO A 607 3.31 -5.23 36.99
C PRO A 607 3.86 -5.67 35.63
N MET A 608 3.59 -6.91 35.20
CA MET A 608 4.02 -7.43 33.90
C MET A 608 3.06 -7.03 32.75
N GLY A 609 1.84 -6.64 33.07
CA GLY A 609 0.74 -6.53 32.10
C GLY A 609 0.04 -7.86 31.87
N THR A 610 -1.03 -7.85 31.07
CA THR A 610 -1.86 -9.02 30.78
C THR A 610 -1.49 -9.74 29.48
N ALA A 611 -0.62 -9.15 28.66
CA ALA A 611 -0.13 -9.81 27.45
C ALA A 611 0.65 -11.08 27.82
N LEU A 612 0.36 -12.17 27.11
CA LEU A 612 1.00 -13.45 27.33
C LEU A 612 2.43 -13.40 26.79
N ASP A 613 3.34 -14.10 27.46
CA ASP A 613 4.77 -14.13 27.12
C ASP A 613 4.99 -14.41 25.61
N PRO A 614 5.63 -13.48 24.86
CA PRO A 614 5.81 -13.61 23.42
C PRO A 614 6.71 -14.78 23.01
N PHE A 615 7.45 -15.38 23.94
CA PHE A 615 8.29 -16.55 23.68
C PHE A 615 7.57 -17.89 23.84
N THR A 616 6.37 -17.90 24.43
CA THR A 616 5.63 -19.14 24.73
C THR A 616 4.19 -19.16 24.24
N ASN A 617 3.65 -18.04 23.73
CA ASN A 617 2.24 -17.94 23.32
C ASN A 617 2.00 -17.54 21.86
N ASP A 618 0.81 -17.86 21.37
CA ASP A 618 0.32 -17.45 20.06
C ASP A 618 0.07 -15.94 20.07
N ILE A 619 1.10 -15.17 19.73
CA ILE A 619 1.11 -13.71 19.52
C ILE A 619 -0.13 -13.23 18.75
N LYS A 620 -0.77 -14.07 17.93
CA LYS A 620 -2.00 -13.70 17.24
C LYS A 620 -3.20 -13.44 18.16
N LYS A 621 -3.23 -13.93 19.41
CA LYS A 621 -4.38 -13.72 20.33
C LYS A 621 -4.37 -12.34 20.96
N ASP A 622 -3.23 -11.87 21.47
CA ASP A 622 -3.12 -10.56 22.15
C ASP A 622 -3.23 -9.39 21.17
N TYR A 623 -2.88 -9.61 19.90
CA TYR A 623 -2.91 -8.59 18.86
C TYR A 623 -4.22 -8.54 18.08
N ARG A 624 -5.14 -9.52 18.22
CA ARG A 624 -6.40 -9.54 17.45
C ARG A 624 -7.27 -8.31 17.72
N ARG A 625 -7.41 -7.88 18.97
CA ARG A 625 -8.29 -6.75 19.33
C ARG A 625 -7.73 -5.39 18.91
N PRO A 626 -6.44 -5.05 19.17
CA PRO A 626 -5.83 -3.80 18.72
C PRO A 626 -5.62 -3.71 17.20
N TYR A 627 -5.38 -4.85 16.54
CA TYR A 627 -5.14 -4.91 15.09
C TYR A 627 -6.43 -4.88 14.25
N GLN A 628 -7.59 -5.19 14.86
CA GLN A 628 -8.90 -5.06 14.22
C GLN A 628 -9.37 -3.61 14.11
N THR A 629 -8.88 -2.70 14.96
CA THR A 629 -9.28 -1.28 14.98
C THR A 629 -8.39 -0.35 14.15
N THR A 630 -7.29 -0.84 13.53
CA THR A 630 -6.21 0.03 13.02
C THR A 630 -5.78 -0.19 11.55
N LYS A 631 -6.48 -1.01 10.76
CA LYS A 631 -6.00 -1.34 9.39
C LYS A 631 -6.22 -0.28 8.33
N ASN A 632 -7.22 0.59 8.48
CA ASN A 632 -7.54 1.67 7.53
C ASN A 632 -7.58 3.01 8.26
N PHE A 633 -7.33 4.12 7.55
CA PHE A 633 -7.65 5.45 8.08
C PHE A 633 -9.16 5.53 8.35
N PRO A 634 -9.60 6.05 9.53
CA PRO A 634 -11.02 6.19 9.82
C PRO A 634 -11.64 7.28 8.94
N GLU A 635 -12.64 6.93 8.13
CA GLU A 635 -13.40 7.88 7.28
C GLU A 635 -14.49 8.63 8.07
N THR A 636 -14.88 8.11 9.23
CA THR A 636 -15.88 8.73 10.12
C THR A 636 -15.31 8.91 11.51
N PRO A 637 -15.62 10.02 12.20
CA PRO A 637 -15.11 10.24 13.53
C PRO A 637 -15.72 9.27 14.55
N GLU A 638 -14.93 8.89 15.54
CA GLU A 638 -15.37 8.11 16.68
C GLU A 638 -15.49 8.98 17.94
N ASN A 639 -16.28 8.52 18.92
CA ASN A 639 -16.45 9.26 20.16
C ASN A 639 -15.17 9.20 21.01
N PHE A 640 -14.60 10.37 21.33
CA PHE A 640 -13.34 10.47 22.09
C PHE A 640 -13.37 9.74 23.44
N GLU A 641 -14.47 9.82 24.19
CA GLU A 641 -14.58 9.12 25.48
C GLU A 641 -14.56 7.60 25.33
N LYS A 642 -15.24 7.06 24.31
CA LYS A 642 -15.16 5.63 23.99
C LYS A 642 -13.75 5.21 23.57
N LEU A 643 -13.05 6.03 22.80
CA LEU A 643 -11.66 5.78 22.43
C LEU A 643 -10.74 5.77 23.66
N VAL A 644 -10.90 6.71 24.58
CA VAL A 644 -10.14 6.75 25.84
C VAL A 644 -10.47 5.53 26.72
N GLN A 645 -11.74 5.11 26.80
CA GLN A 645 -12.14 3.89 27.52
C GLN A 645 -11.54 2.63 26.89
N PHE A 646 -11.51 2.54 25.55
CA PHE A 646 -10.85 1.44 24.84
C PHE A 646 -9.34 1.41 25.15
N LEU A 647 -8.68 2.57 25.12
CA LEU A 647 -7.27 2.66 25.52
C LEU A 647 -7.06 2.19 26.96
N ALA A 648 -7.96 2.57 27.89
CA ALA A 648 -7.86 2.22 29.30
C ALA A 648 -8.09 0.73 29.59
N ASN A 649 -9.08 0.13 28.94
CA ASN A 649 -9.58 -1.21 29.29
C ASN A 649 -8.95 -2.31 28.45
N ASP A 650 -8.62 -2.02 27.19
CA ASP A 650 -8.21 -3.02 26.21
C ASP A 650 -6.75 -2.89 25.78
N ILE A 651 -6.15 -1.69 25.86
CA ILE A 651 -4.78 -1.45 25.39
C ILE A 651 -3.79 -1.32 26.53
N ALA A 652 -4.01 -0.39 27.47
CA ALA A 652 -3.08 -0.11 28.56
C ALA A 652 -2.77 -1.34 29.44
N PRO A 653 -3.73 -2.25 29.75
CA PRO A 653 -3.46 -3.43 30.57
C PRO A 653 -2.55 -4.46 29.91
N LEU A 654 -2.47 -4.48 28.57
CA LEU A 654 -1.60 -5.42 27.83
C LEU A 654 -0.11 -5.10 28.08
N GLY A 655 0.20 -3.83 28.31
CA GLY A 655 1.57 -3.37 28.53
C GLY A 655 2.08 -3.59 29.95
N GLN A 656 3.40 -3.77 30.05
CA GLN A 656 4.12 -3.69 31.32
C GLN A 656 3.85 -2.37 32.05
N GLN A 657 3.87 -2.41 33.38
CA GLN A 657 3.53 -1.26 34.22
C GLN A 657 4.73 -0.76 35.06
N PRO A 658 5.69 0.00 34.47
CA PRO A 658 6.83 0.57 35.21
C PRO A 658 6.47 1.41 36.43
N GLY A 659 5.27 1.99 36.44
CA GLY A 659 4.76 2.76 37.58
C GLY A 659 4.31 1.92 38.78
N HIS A 660 4.13 0.60 38.62
CA HIS A 660 3.66 -0.31 39.67
C HIS A 660 4.74 -0.51 40.75
N PRO A 661 4.41 -0.54 42.05
CA PRO A 661 5.40 -0.67 43.13
C PRO A 661 6.19 -1.99 43.07
N GLY A 662 5.58 -3.07 42.60
CA GLY A 662 6.21 -4.38 42.35
C GLY A 662 6.99 -4.48 41.02
N TYR A 663 7.14 -3.40 40.25
CA TYR A 663 7.94 -3.43 39.02
C TYR A 663 9.43 -3.32 39.34
N MET A 664 10.16 -4.42 39.16
CA MET A 664 11.58 -4.55 39.48
C MET A 664 12.40 -5.07 38.29
N ALA A 665 11.82 -5.06 37.09
CA ALA A 665 12.44 -5.48 35.85
C ALA A 665 13.13 -4.30 35.13
N TYR A 666 14.12 -4.61 34.28
CA TYR A 666 14.84 -3.65 33.44
C TYR A 666 15.37 -2.41 34.20
N VAL A 667 15.66 -1.31 33.51
CA VAL A 667 15.97 -0.02 34.15
C VAL A 667 14.90 0.97 33.71
N ALA A 668 13.83 1.06 34.49
CA ALA A 668 12.67 1.86 34.17
C ALA A 668 12.35 2.84 35.30
N GLY A 669 12.04 4.10 34.94
CA GLY A 669 11.45 5.06 35.86
C GLY A 669 9.93 4.86 35.95
N ALA A 670 9.35 5.23 37.09
CA ALA A 670 7.93 5.07 37.38
C ALA A 670 7.02 6.22 36.88
N ALA A 671 7.58 7.15 36.09
CA ALA A 671 6.93 8.33 35.52
C ALA A 671 6.18 9.22 36.55
N ASN A 672 6.76 10.36 36.91
CA ASN A 672 6.17 11.28 37.88
C ASN A 672 4.90 11.95 37.29
N PRO A 673 3.89 12.22 38.14
CA PRO A 673 2.59 12.70 37.67
C PRO A 673 2.61 14.14 37.16
N LEU A 674 3.61 14.96 37.51
CA LEU A 674 3.70 16.36 37.06
C LEU A 674 4.25 16.50 35.64
N SER A 675 4.85 15.46 35.07
CA SER A 675 5.39 15.51 33.71
C SER A 675 4.31 15.44 32.64
N ALA A 676 3.19 14.74 32.90
CA ALA A 676 2.06 14.67 31.98
C ALA A 676 1.41 16.04 31.74
N PRO A 677 1.03 16.83 32.77
CA PRO A 677 0.53 18.18 32.56
C PRO A 677 1.62 19.11 31.98
N ALA A 678 2.90 18.94 32.35
CA ALA A 678 3.99 19.69 31.71
C ALA A 678 4.03 19.46 30.19
N GLN A 679 3.88 18.20 29.76
CA GLN A 679 3.82 17.86 28.34
C GLN A 679 2.57 18.40 27.68
N ALA A 680 1.41 18.31 28.32
CA ALA A 680 0.16 18.86 27.79
C ALA A 680 0.27 20.37 27.55
N LEU A 681 0.85 21.12 28.50
CA LEU A 681 1.15 22.55 28.34
C LEU A 681 2.11 22.80 27.17
N ALA A 682 3.20 22.03 27.08
CA ALA A 682 4.18 22.17 26.01
C ALA A 682 3.58 21.92 24.61
N MET A 683 2.79 20.85 24.48
CA MET A 683 2.12 20.48 23.23
C MET A 683 0.99 21.44 22.87
N THR A 684 0.34 22.05 23.86
CA THR A 684 -0.66 23.12 23.62
C THR A 684 0.01 24.38 23.07
N MET A 685 1.18 24.77 23.59
CA MET A 685 1.94 25.91 23.07
C MET A 685 2.57 25.64 21.70
N ASN A 686 2.98 24.40 21.43
CA ASN A 686 3.53 23.93 20.15
C ASN A 686 4.61 24.85 19.53
N GLN A 687 5.47 25.43 20.37
CA GLN A 687 6.54 26.31 19.90
C GLN A 687 7.75 25.51 19.41
N PHE A 688 8.40 26.00 18.34
CA PHE A 688 9.56 25.34 17.75
C PHE A 688 10.83 25.55 18.60
N THR A 689 11.21 24.56 19.40
CA THR A 689 12.36 24.64 20.32
C THR A 689 13.71 24.33 19.67
N GLY A 690 13.76 24.10 18.36
CA GLY A 690 15.01 23.91 17.61
C GLY A 690 15.85 25.18 17.50
N HIS A 691 15.22 26.35 17.59
CA HIS A 691 15.85 27.65 17.39
C HIS A 691 15.40 28.64 18.46
N PHE A 692 16.34 29.35 19.07
CA PHE A 692 16.10 30.26 20.19
C PHE A 692 15.10 31.35 19.85
N SER A 693 15.25 32.01 18.70
CA SER A 693 14.36 33.12 18.31
C SER A 693 12.89 32.72 18.13
N LEU A 694 12.60 31.43 17.88
CA LEU A 694 11.25 30.93 17.64
C LEU A 694 10.57 30.42 18.93
N ALA A 695 11.32 30.16 19.99
CA ALA A 695 10.79 29.69 21.27
C ALA A 695 11.69 30.10 22.47
N PRO A 696 11.99 31.40 22.67
CA PRO A 696 13.03 31.83 23.61
C PRO A 696 12.77 31.39 25.05
N GLY A 697 11.50 31.40 25.46
CA GLY A 697 11.08 30.92 26.78
C GLY A 697 11.40 29.44 27.00
N LEU A 698 10.88 28.55 26.13
CA LEU A 698 11.06 27.10 26.28
C LEU A 698 12.51 26.66 26.10
N VAL A 699 13.25 27.28 25.17
CA VAL A 699 14.68 27.02 24.98
C VAL A 699 15.47 27.40 26.23
N THR A 700 15.15 28.53 26.86
CA THR A 700 15.80 28.95 28.12
C THR A 700 15.53 27.96 29.26
N LEU A 701 14.32 27.39 29.36
CA LEU A 701 14.03 26.36 30.36
C LEU A 701 14.86 25.09 30.15
N GLU A 702 15.05 24.66 28.90
CA GLU A 702 15.92 23.51 28.59
C GLU A 702 17.39 23.81 28.92
N MET A 703 17.87 25.02 28.60
CA MET A 703 19.21 25.45 28.99
C MET A 703 19.41 25.45 30.51
N GLU A 704 18.39 25.85 31.29
CA GLU A 704 18.46 25.80 32.75
C GLU A 704 18.56 24.35 33.27
N VAL A 705 17.80 23.42 32.69
CA VAL A 705 17.90 21.99 33.01
C VAL A 705 19.29 21.44 32.70
N ILE A 706 19.82 21.75 31.51
CA ILE A 706 21.17 21.36 31.10
C ILE A 706 22.20 21.93 32.08
N ARG A 707 22.06 23.20 32.48
CA ARG A 707 22.95 23.82 33.48
C ARG A 707 22.93 23.06 34.79
N TRP A 708 21.77 22.69 35.32
CA TRP A 708 21.70 21.88 36.55
C TRP A 708 22.46 20.55 36.41
N PHE A 709 22.33 19.89 35.26
CA PHE A 709 23.01 18.63 34.99
C PHE A 709 24.51 18.80 34.79
N THR A 710 24.99 19.87 34.11
CA THR A 710 26.42 20.16 34.02
C THR A 710 27.03 20.48 35.37
N THR A 711 26.34 21.26 36.21
CA THR A 711 26.79 21.59 37.58
C THR A 711 26.83 20.33 38.45
N MET A 712 25.85 19.44 38.32
CA MET A 712 25.85 18.12 38.98
C MET A 712 27.04 17.25 38.56
N MET A 713 27.46 17.30 37.30
CA MET A 713 28.68 16.63 36.80
C MET A 713 29.98 17.35 37.17
N LYS A 714 29.90 18.47 37.91
CA LYS A 714 31.04 19.34 38.26
C LYS A 714 31.78 19.89 37.02
N TYR A 715 31.06 20.09 35.93
CA TYR A 715 31.59 20.78 34.75
C TYR A 715 31.52 22.30 34.92
N SER A 716 32.43 23.01 34.27
CA SER A 716 32.45 24.48 34.27
C SER A 716 31.27 25.03 33.48
N GLU A 717 30.46 25.90 34.08
CA GLU A 717 29.33 26.56 33.41
C GLU A 717 29.77 27.49 32.27
N GLN A 718 31.04 27.92 32.27
CA GLN A 718 31.60 28.77 31.22
C GLN A 718 31.84 28.01 29.91
N THR A 719 32.25 26.74 30.01
CA THR A 719 32.65 25.93 28.85
C THR A 719 31.66 24.83 28.52
N ALA A 720 30.95 24.28 29.50
CA ALA A 720 30.10 23.13 29.31
C ALA A 720 28.74 23.48 28.72
N THR A 721 28.16 22.51 28.03
CA THR A 721 26.81 22.61 27.50
C THR A 721 26.23 21.21 27.36
N GLY A 722 25.06 21.10 26.75
CA GLY A 722 24.41 19.84 26.51
C GLY A 722 23.17 20.00 25.67
N ILE A 723 22.40 18.92 25.62
CA ILE A 723 21.17 18.83 24.86
C ILE A 723 20.31 17.71 25.40
N LEU A 724 18.99 17.93 25.52
CA LEU A 724 18.05 16.85 25.79
C LEU A 724 17.77 16.09 24.49
N THR A 725 17.71 14.77 24.59
CA THR A 725 17.56 13.84 23.45
C THR A 725 16.38 12.90 23.68
N GLY A 726 16.02 12.08 22.68
CA GLY A 726 15.00 11.05 22.84
C GLY A 726 15.38 9.94 23.84
N GLY A 727 16.65 9.84 24.24
CA GLY A 727 17.16 8.87 25.20
C GLY A 727 18.66 8.61 25.06
N GLY A 728 19.23 7.83 25.97
CA GLY A 728 20.68 7.58 26.07
C GLY A 728 21.33 7.04 24.79
N SER A 729 20.60 6.31 23.94
CA SER A 729 21.15 5.85 22.65
C SER A 729 21.52 7.02 21.72
N GLN A 730 20.68 8.05 21.65
CA GLN A 730 20.95 9.24 20.84
C GLN A 730 22.05 10.09 21.49
N ALA A 731 22.04 10.23 22.82
CA ALA A 731 23.09 10.93 23.56
C ALA A 731 24.48 10.29 23.35
N ASN A 732 24.59 8.96 23.48
CA ASN A 732 25.82 8.21 23.23
C ASN A 732 26.27 8.34 21.77
N MET A 733 25.36 8.24 20.80
CA MET A 733 25.70 8.43 19.38
C MET A 733 26.27 9.82 19.11
N MET A 734 25.65 10.86 19.67
CA MET A 734 26.13 12.23 19.52
C MET A 734 27.47 12.44 20.23
N ALA A 735 27.70 11.82 21.40
CA ALA A 735 29.00 11.86 22.08
C ALA A 735 30.11 11.23 21.22
N LEU A 736 29.86 10.07 20.63
CA LEU A 736 30.83 9.39 19.76
C LEU A 736 31.05 10.15 18.43
N ALA A 737 30.01 10.82 17.92
CA ALA A 737 30.14 11.72 16.78
C ALA A 737 31.04 12.92 17.11
N ALA A 738 30.88 13.53 18.30
CA ALA A 738 31.74 14.61 18.77
C ALA A 738 33.20 14.14 18.93
N ALA A 739 33.42 12.98 19.56
CA ALA A 739 34.74 12.37 19.69
C ALA A 739 35.43 12.16 18.33
N ARG A 740 34.67 11.64 17.34
CA ARG A 740 35.14 11.48 15.96
C ARG A 740 35.46 12.83 15.31
N ASN A 741 34.57 13.82 15.43
CA ASN A 741 34.72 15.15 14.81
C ASN A 741 35.95 15.90 15.31
N LYS A 742 36.32 15.72 16.58
CA LYS A 742 37.56 16.27 17.13
C LYS A 742 38.83 15.78 16.44
N LEU A 743 38.77 14.61 15.81
CA LEU A 743 39.88 13.99 15.06
C LEU A 743 39.79 14.23 13.53
N PHE A 744 38.72 14.87 13.03
CA PHE A 744 38.51 15.06 11.58
C PHE A 744 39.53 15.98 10.90
N SER A 745 40.29 16.76 11.68
CA SER A 745 41.46 17.50 11.17
C SER A 745 42.54 16.59 10.57
N GLN A 746 42.45 15.26 10.74
CA GLN A 746 43.51 14.30 10.38
C GLN A 746 43.20 13.37 9.19
N LYS A 747 42.12 13.57 8.41
CA LYS A 747 41.70 12.63 7.33
C LYS A 747 41.62 11.17 7.82
N LEU A 748 40.92 10.95 8.94
CA LEU A 748 40.78 9.63 9.57
C LEU A 748 40.09 8.63 8.64
N GLU A 749 40.78 7.53 8.33
CA GLU A 749 40.16 6.36 7.71
C GLU A 749 39.31 5.63 8.76
N LEU A 750 37.99 5.54 8.54
CA LEU A 750 37.06 5.03 9.57
C LEU A 750 37.39 3.60 10.04
N SER A 751 37.90 2.75 9.14
CA SER A 751 38.33 1.37 9.45
C SER A 751 39.48 1.30 10.48
N LYS A 752 40.27 2.37 10.59
CA LYS A 752 41.41 2.47 11.51
C LYS A 752 41.03 3.01 12.88
N ALA A 753 39.83 3.56 13.06
CA ALA A 753 39.37 4.06 14.34
C ALA A 753 39.19 2.92 15.36
N ARG A 754 39.49 3.19 16.63
CA ARG A 754 39.28 2.24 17.74
C ARG A 754 38.52 2.90 18.87
N PHE A 755 37.46 2.24 19.29
CA PHE A 755 36.63 2.59 20.42
C PHE A 755 36.73 1.46 21.44
N TYR A 756 36.87 1.79 22.71
CA TYR A 756 37.07 0.81 23.78
C TYR A 756 35.91 0.89 24.76
N ALA A 757 35.39 -0.25 25.18
CA ALA A 757 34.36 -0.33 26.23
C ALA A 757 34.46 -1.68 26.93
N SER A 758 33.84 -1.85 28.09
CA SER A 758 33.81 -3.15 28.75
C SER A 758 32.89 -4.12 27.99
N ASN A 759 33.06 -5.42 28.17
CA ASN A 759 32.16 -6.43 27.62
C ASN A 759 30.73 -6.39 28.22
N GLN A 760 30.50 -5.53 29.22
CA GLN A 760 29.20 -5.24 29.83
C GLN A 760 28.56 -3.95 29.30
N VAL A 761 29.22 -3.25 28.37
CA VAL A 761 28.70 -2.01 27.77
C VAL A 761 27.33 -2.24 27.14
N HIS A 762 26.47 -1.23 27.20
CA HIS A 762 25.17 -1.33 26.56
C HIS A 762 25.32 -1.44 25.03
N HIS A 763 24.55 -2.34 24.42
CA HIS A 763 24.59 -2.61 22.98
C HIS A 763 24.33 -1.37 22.09
N CYS A 764 23.78 -0.29 22.66
CA CYS A 764 23.60 0.97 21.94
C CYS A 764 24.91 1.61 21.48
N ILE A 765 26.05 1.33 22.13
CA ILE A 765 27.37 1.84 21.69
C ILE A 765 27.77 1.25 20.35
N GLY A 766 27.71 -0.08 20.21
CA GLY A 766 27.95 -0.75 18.92
C GLY A 766 26.96 -0.31 17.84
N LYS A 767 25.68 -0.14 18.20
CA LYS A 767 24.66 0.40 17.29
C LYS A 767 24.97 1.83 16.85
N ALA A 768 25.39 2.70 17.77
CA ALA A 768 25.76 4.08 17.49
C ALA A 768 26.94 4.15 16.53
N LEU A 769 27.99 3.34 16.75
CA LEU A 769 29.13 3.26 15.84
C LEU A 769 28.73 2.82 14.44
N ALA A 770 27.83 1.83 14.32
CA ALA A 770 27.29 1.40 13.03
C ALA A 770 26.54 2.53 12.31
N PHE A 771 25.68 3.30 13.00
CA PHE A 771 25.00 4.48 12.43
C PHE A 771 25.98 5.57 11.98
N LEU A 772 27.13 5.70 12.67
CA LEU A 772 28.18 6.64 12.31
C LEU A 772 29.12 6.14 11.20
N GLY A 773 28.87 4.93 10.66
CA GLY A 773 29.60 4.34 9.54
C GLY A 773 30.84 3.53 9.93
N PHE A 774 31.03 3.20 11.22
CA PHE A 774 32.17 2.40 11.66
C PHE A 774 31.88 0.89 11.53
N PRO A 775 32.81 0.11 10.96
CA PRO A 775 32.77 -1.35 11.01
C PRO A 775 32.74 -1.90 12.43
N LYS A 776 32.18 -3.10 12.63
CA LYS A 776 32.02 -3.74 13.96
C LYS A 776 33.36 -3.92 14.67
N GLU A 777 34.43 -4.15 13.91
CA GLU A 777 35.80 -4.38 14.37
C GLU A 777 36.42 -3.14 15.03
N CYS A 778 35.82 -1.95 14.83
CA CYS A 778 36.28 -0.73 15.47
C CYS A 778 35.97 -0.68 16.97
N LEU A 779 35.03 -1.50 17.46
CA LEU A 779 34.71 -1.60 18.89
C LEU A 779 35.49 -2.76 19.54
N ARG A 780 36.45 -2.41 20.40
CA ARG A 780 37.21 -3.33 21.24
C ARG A 780 36.47 -3.50 22.58
N LEU A 781 36.13 -4.73 22.92
CA LEU A 781 35.50 -5.07 24.20
C LEU A 781 36.57 -5.58 25.19
N ILE A 782 36.76 -4.84 26.27
CA ILE A 782 37.68 -5.15 27.37
C ILE A 782 36.98 -6.07 28.37
N THR A 783 37.71 -7.03 28.94
CA THR A 783 37.15 -7.93 29.94
C THR A 783 36.84 -7.19 31.24
N THR A 784 36.07 -7.85 32.10
CA THR A 784 35.67 -7.32 33.40
C THR A 784 36.16 -8.21 34.53
N ASP A 785 36.36 -7.61 35.69
CA ASP A 785 36.71 -8.32 36.91
C ASP A 785 35.51 -9.07 37.52
N GLN A 786 35.70 -9.62 38.73
CA GLN A 786 34.66 -10.30 39.50
C GLN A 786 33.48 -9.40 39.94
N HIS A 787 33.64 -8.08 39.88
CA HIS A 787 32.58 -7.09 40.12
C HIS A 787 31.91 -6.65 38.83
N PHE A 788 32.29 -7.23 37.68
CA PHE A 788 31.82 -6.88 36.35
C PHE A 788 32.16 -5.43 35.95
N SER A 789 33.28 -4.92 36.47
CA SER A 789 33.87 -3.63 36.12
C SER A 789 35.07 -3.83 35.18
N MET A 790 35.30 -2.89 34.26
CA MET A 790 36.40 -2.95 33.28
C MET A 790 37.78 -3.18 33.91
N VAL A 791 38.56 -4.12 33.36
CA VAL A 791 39.97 -4.33 33.72
C VAL A 791 40.85 -3.30 32.99
N THR A 792 41.27 -2.24 33.69
CA THR A 792 41.99 -1.09 33.11
C THR A 792 43.41 -1.42 32.63
N SER A 793 44.06 -2.42 33.20
CA SER A 793 45.37 -2.90 32.73
C SER A 793 45.27 -3.52 31.33
N GLU A 794 44.19 -4.23 31.02
CA GLU A 794 43.93 -4.76 29.68
C GLU A 794 43.58 -3.64 28.69
N LEU A 795 42.85 -2.61 29.14
CA LEU A 795 42.59 -1.42 28.33
C LEU A 795 43.90 -0.74 27.86
N ASP A 796 44.84 -0.48 28.78
CA ASP A 796 46.14 0.14 28.42
C ASP A 796 46.93 -0.77 27.46
N GLN A 797 46.88 -2.09 27.64
CA GLN A 797 47.49 -3.06 26.72
C GLN A 797 46.88 -3.01 25.31
N PHE A 798 45.55 -3.00 25.19
CA PHE A 798 44.84 -2.95 23.91
C PHE A 798 45.12 -1.64 23.17
N ILE A 799 45.15 -0.52 23.88
CA ILE A 799 45.52 0.79 23.31
C ILE A 799 46.95 0.75 22.78
N ALA A 800 47.90 0.23 23.55
CA ALA A 800 49.30 0.13 23.13
C ALA A 800 49.47 -0.77 21.88
N GLU A 801 48.75 -1.89 21.81
CA GLU A 801 48.75 -2.78 20.65
C GLU A 801 48.15 -2.11 19.41
N ASP A 802 47.00 -1.45 19.56
CA ASP A 802 46.33 -0.77 18.45
C ASP A 802 47.19 0.38 17.89
N LEU A 803 47.82 1.17 18.76
CA LEU A 803 48.78 2.21 18.35
C LEU A 803 49.97 1.62 17.59
N LYS A 804 50.53 0.50 18.06
CA LYS A 804 51.64 -0.20 17.39
C LYS A 804 51.24 -0.71 16.00
N ASN A 805 49.99 -1.13 15.84
CA ASN A 805 49.44 -1.65 14.58
C ASN A 805 48.91 -0.55 13.63
N GLY A 806 49.10 0.73 13.97
CA GLY A 806 48.69 1.86 13.13
C GLY A 806 47.19 2.17 13.17
N PHE A 807 46.48 1.66 14.17
CA PHE A 807 45.10 2.07 14.47
C PHE A 807 45.07 3.35 15.31
N VAL A 808 43.92 4.03 15.32
CA VAL A 808 43.73 5.33 15.96
C VAL A 808 42.71 5.20 17.09
N PRO A 809 43.15 5.16 18.36
CA PRO A 809 42.28 5.26 19.51
C PRO A 809 41.46 6.56 19.50
N VAL A 810 40.13 6.46 19.38
CA VAL A 810 39.22 7.61 19.28
C VAL A 810 38.57 7.91 20.62
N ALA A 811 37.94 6.91 21.25
CA ALA A 811 37.28 7.09 22.53
C ALA A 811 37.32 5.83 23.41
N VAL A 812 37.32 6.03 24.72
CA VAL A 812 36.97 5.01 25.71
C VAL A 812 35.61 5.35 26.30
N VAL A 813 34.71 4.37 26.32
CA VAL A 813 33.39 4.46 26.95
C VAL A 813 33.44 3.76 28.31
N GLY A 814 33.46 4.56 29.38
CA GLY A 814 33.27 4.06 30.74
C GLY A 814 31.78 3.99 31.06
N THR A 815 31.33 2.87 31.63
CA THR A 815 29.93 2.69 31.99
C THR A 815 29.70 3.04 33.46
N ALA A 816 28.92 4.08 33.71
CA ALA A 816 28.43 4.46 35.03
C ALA A 816 27.09 3.76 35.30
N GLY A 817 27.15 2.48 35.64
CA GLY A 817 25.99 1.63 35.91
C GLY A 817 25.63 0.76 34.70
N THR A 818 26.20 -0.45 34.65
CA THR A 818 25.89 -1.45 33.61
C THR A 818 24.46 -1.95 33.73
N THR A 819 23.84 -2.33 32.62
CA THR A 819 22.43 -2.75 32.65
C THR A 819 22.22 -4.06 33.38
N ASN A 820 23.16 -5.00 33.37
CA ASN A 820 22.98 -6.34 33.92
C ASN A 820 23.17 -6.41 35.44
N THR A 821 24.18 -5.71 35.95
CA THR A 821 24.61 -5.80 37.36
C THR A 821 24.62 -4.46 38.08
N GLY A 822 24.43 -3.35 37.37
CA GLY A 822 24.58 -2.01 37.94
C GLY A 822 26.02 -1.66 38.31
N SER A 823 26.99 -2.42 37.79
CA SER A 823 28.42 -2.20 38.02
C SER A 823 28.88 -0.88 37.43
N VAL A 824 29.96 -0.34 37.98
CA VAL A 824 30.52 0.95 37.58
C VAL A 824 31.97 0.70 37.20
N ASP A 825 32.34 1.05 35.98
CA ASP A 825 33.72 0.97 35.54
C ASP A 825 34.60 1.93 36.36
N PRO A 826 35.90 1.64 36.58
CA PRO A 826 36.80 2.49 37.35
C PRO A 826 37.11 3.81 36.61
N LEU A 827 36.20 4.78 36.69
CA LEU A 827 36.19 5.99 35.86
C LEU A 827 37.45 6.86 36.03
N ASN A 828 38.01 6.94 37.24
CA ASN A 828 39.26 7.67 37.48
C ASN A 828 40.46 7.04 36.75
N GLU A 829 40.61 5.73 36.81
CA GLU A 829 41.70 5.03 36.14
C GLU A 829 41.55 5.10 34.61
N ILE A 830 40.32 5.00 34.10
CA ILE A 830 40.03 5.20 32.69
C ILE A 830 40.39 6.63 32.26
N ALA A 831 40.05 7.63 33.08
CA ALA A 831 40.42 9.02 32.82
C ALA A 831 41.95 9.21 32.77
N ASP A 832 42.70 8.60 33.69
CA ASP A 832 44.17 8.64 33.69
C ASP A 832 44.75 8.06 32.37
N ILE A 833 44.23 6.92 31.91
CA ILE A 833 44.62 6.29 30.63
C ILE A 833 44.27 7.19 29.44
N CYS A 834 43.07 7.77 29.43
CA CYS A 834 42.60 8.63 28.36
C CYS A 834 43.43 9.92 28.26
N GLU A 835 43.72 10.57 29.39
CA GLU A 835 44.54 11.79 29.46
C GLU A 835 45.98 11.51 29.00
N LYS A 836 46.59 10.41 29.48
CA LYS A 836 47.93 9.95 29.06
C LYS A 836 48.03 9.77 27.54
N ASN A 837 47.01 9.16 26.94
CA ASN A 837 47.00 8.79 25.51
C ASN A 837 46.27 9.81 24.61
N LYS A 838 45.73 10.91 25.17
CA LYS A 838 44.92 11.93 24.48
C LYS A 838 43.68 11.35 23.77
N ILE A 839 43.02 10.39 24.41
CA ILE A 839 41.81 9.73 23.92
C ILE A 839 40.58 10.41 24.51
N TRP A 840 39.47 10.47 23.75
CA TRP A 840 38.22 10.99 24.27
C TRP A 840 37.64 10.05 25.34
N PHE A 841 37.41 10.56 26.54
CA PHE A 841 36.71 9.83 27.59
C PHE A 841 35.22 10.18 27.59
N HIS A 842 34.39 9.20 27.23
CA HIS A 842 32.95 9.31 27.33
C HIS A 842 32.44 8.41 28.47
N VAL A 843 31.52 8.93 29.29
CA VAL A 843 30.79 8.12 30.27
C VAL A 843 29.36 7.87 29.79
N ASP A 844 29.04 6.59 29.57
CA ASP A 844 27.65 6.14 29.46
C ASP A 844 27.09 6.00 30.89
N GLY A 845 26.42 7.04 31.35
CA GLY A 845 25.72 7.06 32.62
C GLY A 845 24.21 7.16 32.46
N ALA A 846 23.67 6.64 31.35
CA ALA A 846 22.24 6.64 31.07
C ALA A 846 21.42 6.22 32.29
N TYR A 847 21.85 5.15 32.97
CA TYR A 847 21.27 4.71 34.23
C TYR A 847 21.89 5.41 35.45
N GLY A 848 23.22 5.43 35.59
CA GLY A 848 23.86 5.75 36.86
C GLY A 848 24.29 7.20 37.09
N ALA A 849 24.46 8.04 36.06
CA ALA A 849 25.04 9.38 36.24
C ALA A 849 24.26 10.26 37.23
N LEU A 850 22.93 10.16 37.24
CA LEU A 850 22.07 10.94 38.13
C LEU A 850 22.22 10.58 39.62
N PHE A 851 22.88 9.47 39.96
CA PHE A 851 23.24 9.16 41.35
C PHE A 851 24.31 10.11 41.90
N MET A 852 24.94 10.97 41.08
CA MET A 852 25.74 12.11 41.53
C MET A 852 24.99 13.06 42.49
N LEU A 853 23.66 12.99 42.55
CA LEU A 853 22.85 13.69 43.56
C LEU A 853 23.04 13.15 44.99
N THR A 854 23.50 11.90 45.14
CA THR A 854 23.65 11.22 46.42
C THR A 854 25.12 11.16 46.84
N GLU A 855 25.41 11.15 48.14
CA GLU A 855 26.80 11.10 48.62
C GLU A 855 27.51 9.81 48.20
N LYS A 856 26.83 8.66 48.32
CA LYS A 856 27.39 7.38 47.90
C LYS A 856 27.61 7.32 46.38
N GLY A 857 26.67 7.84 45.60
CA GLY A 857 26.82 7.92 44.15
C GLY A 857 28.03 8.77 43.72
N GLN A 858 28.28 9.90 44.37
CA GLN A 858 29.49 10.70 44.12
C GLN A 858 30.79 9.96 44.39
N LYS A 859 30.83 9.09 45.41
CA LYS A 859 32.00 8.25 45.71
C LYS A 859 32.19 7.15 44.68
N VAL A 860 31.12 6.45 44.33
CA VAL A 860 31.14 5.33 43.37
C VAL A 860 31.46 5.82 41.95
N LEU A 861 30.97 7.00 41.57
CA LEU A 861 31.14 7.59 40.23
C LEU A 861 32.35 8.53 40.13
N ALA A 862 33.26 8.50 41.11
CA ALA A 862 34.43 9.37 41.13
C ALA A 862 35.26 9.24 39.84
N GLY A 863 35.56 10.37 39.20
CA GLY A 863 36.20 10.43 37.89
C GLY A 863 35.26 10.79 36.74
N ILE A 864 33.93 10.74 36.94
CA ILE A 864 32.96 11.19 35.93
C ILE A 864 33.17 12.66 35.53
N GLU A 865 33.56 13.52 36.48
CA GLU A 865 33.85 14.94 36.27
C GLU A 865 35.07 15.19 35.36
N ARG A 866 35.91 14.16 35.14
CA ARG A 866 37.08 14.22 34.26
C ARG A 866 36.75 13.89 32.81
N SER A 867 35.60 13.27 32.54
CA SER A 867 35.19 12.91 31.18
C SER A 867 34.95 14.13 30.28
N GLN A 868 35.00 13.92 28.96
CA GLN A 868 34.68 14.96 27.99
C GLN A 868 33.17 14.98 27.67
N SER A 869 32.49 13.84 27.80
CA SER A 869 31.05 13.73 27.59
C SER A 869 30.38 12.74 28.52
N VAL A 870 29.16 13.06 28.98
CA VAL A 870 28.32 12.17 29.78
C VAL A 870 26.96 12.03 29.10
N ALA A 871 26.49 10.79 28.93
CA ALA A 871 25.08 10.53 28.65
C ALA A 871 24.34 10.20 29.94
N LEU A 872 23.12 10.71 30.11
CA LEU A 872 22.26 10.42 31.26
C LEU A 872 20.78 10.38 30.84
N ASP A 873 19.94 9.59 31.52
CA ASP A 873 18.50 9.53 31.25
C ASP A 873 17.67 9.98 32.46
N PRO A 874 17.12 11.21 32.44
CA PRO A 874 16.15 11.64 33.46
C PRO A 874 14.92 10.73 33.51
N HIS A 875 14.57 10.07 32.40
CA HIS A 875 13.45 9.13 32.38
C HIS A 875 13.68 7.84 33.17
N LYS A 876 14.92 7.60 33.63
CA LYS A 876 15.27 6.51 34.54
C LYS A 876 15.27 7.04 35.97
N ALA A 877 16.42 7.53 36.44
CA ALA A 877 16.66 7.85 37.84
C ALA A 877 15.78 8.99 38.38
N LEU A 878 15.49 10.02 37.56
CA LEU A 878 14.61 11.13 37.96
C LEU A 878 13.12 10.85 37.73
N GLN A 879 12.75 9.63 37.33
CA GLN A 879 11.35 9.25 37.17
C GLN A 879 10.60 10.16 36.18
N ILE A 880 11.27 10.78 35.21
CA ILE A 880 10.58 11.48 34.13
C ILE A 880 9.96 10.40 33.19
N PRO A 881 8.84 10.65 32.50
CA PRO A 881 8.33 9.72 31.48
C PRO A 881 9.35 9.51 30.35
N TYR A 882 9.24 8.37 29.66
CA TYR A 882 10.10 8.02 28.53
C TYR A 882 10.19 9.12 27.46
N GLY A 883 11.27 9.10 26.68
CA GLY A 883 11.55 10.09 25.63
C GLY A 883 12.42 11.26 26.07
N VAL A 884 13.14 11.13 27.20
CA VAL A 884 14.03 12.16 27.74
C VAL A 884 15.38 11.56 28.13
N GLY A 885 16.39 11.73 27.29
CA GLY A 885 17.81 11.55 27.60
C GLY A 885 18.52 12.90 27.61
N CYS A 886 19.82 12.90 27.91
CA CYS A 886 20.65 14.09 27.87
C CYS A 886 22.08 13.73 27.50
N LEU A 887 22.67 14.50 26.59
CA LEU A 887 24.11 14.55 26.38
C LEU A 887 24.65 15.82 27.05
N LEU A 888 25.66 15.65 27.89
CA LEU A 888 26.46 16.74 28.44
C LEU A 888 27.85 16.69 27.83
N ILE A 889 28.38 17.85 27.45
CA ILE A 889 29.71 18.01 26.86
C ILE A 889 30.47 19.06 27.68
N LYS A 890 31.69 18.70 28.08
CA LYS A 890 32.51 19.56 28.95
C LYS A 890 32.99 20.84 28.27
N ASN A 891 33.14 20.82 26.95
CA ASN A 891 33.53 21.97 26.12
C ASN A 891 32.60 22.11 24.91
N LYS A 892 31.77 23.17 24.91
CA LYS A 892 30.77 23.47 23.88
C LYS A 892 31.34 23.56 22.46
N ALA A 893 32.62 23.90 22.31
CA ALA A 893 33.29 23.92 21.01
C ALA A 893 33.33 22.53 20.34
N ASP A 894 33.32 21.45 21.13
CA ASP A 894 33.37 20.08 20.61
C ASP A 894 32.04 19.60 20.01
N LEU A 895 30.93 20.33 20.22
CA LEU A 895 29.62 20.06 19.59
C LEU A 895 29.43 20.74 18.23
N SER A 896 30.31 21.67 17.86
CA SER A 896 30.19 22.42 16.61
C SER A 896 30.23 21.47 15.41
N THR A 897 29.20 21.54 14.57
CA THR A 897 29.16 20.81 13.30
C THR A 897 29.63 21.75 12.19
N GLN A 898 30.49 21.27 11.28
CA GLN A 898 30.87 22.02 10.06
C GLN A 898 29.66 22.30 9.13
N TYR A 899 28.51 21.70 9.44
CA TYR A 899 27.26 21.76 8.67
C TYR A 899 26.13 22.47 9.45
N ALA A 900 26.44 23.21 10.52
CA ALA A 900 25.47 24.08 11.19
C ALA A 900 24.76 24.95 10.15
N GLY A 901 23.42 24.87 10.17
CA GLY A 901 22.60 24.97 8.98
C GLY A 901 22.33 26.40 8.55
N ASN A 902 23.22 27.01 7.78
CA ASN A 902 22.90 28.22 7.03
C ASN A 902 22.00 27.86 5.83
N SER A 903 20.69 27.83 6.05
CA SER A 903 19.69 27.76 4.97
C SER A 903 19.07 29.14 4.76
N SER A 904 18.84 29.54 3.51
CA SER A 904 18.34 30.89 3.19
C SER A 904 16.98 31.23 3.83
N TYR A 905 16.20 30.22 4.23
CA TYR A 905 14.87 30.40 4.83
C TYR A 905 14.87 30.38 6.37
N MET A 906 15.98 29.99 7.01
CA MET A 906 16.20 30.09 8.46
C MET A 906 17.57 30.71 8.69
N PRO A 907 17.67 32.05 8.63
CA PRO A 907 18.92 32.73 8.95
C PRO A 907 19.26 32.55 10.44
N PRO A 908 20.56 32.53 10.79
CA PRO A 908 20.99 32.41 12.19
C PRO A 908 20.40 33.52 13.05
N SER A 909 20.11 33.21 14.32
CA SER A 909 19.59 34.19 15.29
C SER A 909 20.48 35.44 15.35
N PRO A 910 19.93 36.65 15.16
CA PRO A 910 20.68 37.90 15.36
C PRO A 910 21.22 37.95 16.80
N GLY A 911 22.52 38.21 16.98
CA GLY A 911 23.14 38.37 18.30
C GLY A 911 23.86 37.13 18.87
N LEU A 912 23.94 36.00 18.14
CA LEU A 912 24.78 34.84 18.51
C LEU A 912 26.28 35.17 18.70
N HIS A 913 26.71 36.36 18.25
CA HIS A 913 28.08 36.86 18.36
C HIS A 913 28.29 37.91 19.47
N GLU A 914 27.25 38.30 20.22
CA GLU A 914 27.40 39.23 21.35
C GLU A 914 27.72 38.47 22.65
N GLU A 915 28.85 38.81 23.27
CA GLU A 915 29.57 38.03 24.30
C GLU A 915 28.82 37.75 25.62
N GLN A 916 27.59 38.25 25.81
CA GLN A 916 26.91 38.21 27.12
C GLN A 916 25.92 37.06 27.32
N PHE A 917 25.35 36.47 26.25
CA PHE A 917 24.49 35.30 26.35
C PHE A 917 24.82 34.33 25.22
N SER A 918 25.41 33.17 25.53
CA SER A 918 25.61 32.12 24.54
C SER A 918 24.27 31.47 24.20
N LEU A 919 23.49 32.13 23.36
CA LEU A 919 22.27 31.58 22.78
C LEU A 919 22.64 30.32 21.99
N ILE A 920 21.85 29.26 22.15
CA ILE A 920 22.11 27.96 21.51
C ILE A 920 20.90 27.59 20.67
N ASP A 921 21.16 27.36 19.39
CA ASP A 921 20.18 26.76 18.49
C ASP A 921 20.40 25.27 18.54
N PHE A 922 19.55 24.57 19.31
CA PHE A 922 19.77 23.16 19.55
C PHE A 922 19.69 22.31 18.27
N ALA A 923 19.03 22.80 17.22
CA ALA A 923 19.00 22.17 15.90
C ALA A 923 20.39 22.06 15.26
N ASP A 924 21.33 22.97 15.56
CA ASP A 924 22.67 22.98 14.96
C ASP A 924 23.63 21.95 15.58
N ILE A 925 23.31 21.48 16.78
CA ILE A 925 24.14 20.56 17.57
C ILE A 925 23.50 19.18 17.75
N SER A 926 22.43 18.89 17.00
CA SER A 926 21.70 17.62 17.07
C SER A 926 21.19 17.19 15.70
N PRO A 927 20.92 15.88 15.51
CA PRO A 927 20.28 15.39 14.29
C PRO A 927 18.80 15.82 14.16
N GLU A 928 18.15 16.30 15.23
CA GLU A 928 16.76 16.77 15.24
C GLU A 928 16.68 18.27 14.93
N LEU A 929 16.13 18.62 13.75
CA LEU A 929 15.66 19.98 13.44
C LEU A 929 14.40 20.29 14.23
N SER A 930 13.28 19.63 13.88
CA SER A 930 12.05 19.65 14.65
C SER A 930 12.17 18.70 15.84
N ARG A 931 11.86 19.20 17.03
CA ARG A 931 12.10 18.49 18.29
C ARG A 931 10.99 18.72 19.31
N ASP A 932 10.81 17.74 20.16
CA ASP A 932 9.89 17.78 21.30
C ASP A 932 10.41 18.80 22.35
N PRO A 933 9.56 19.64 22.95
CA PRO A 933 9.92 20.59 24.02
C PRO A 933 10.27 19.89 25.36
N ARG A 934 11.30 19.05 25.36
CA ARG A 934 11.72 18.20 26.48
C ARG A 934 12.12 18.99 27.72
N GLY A 935 12.65 20.20 27.55
CA GLY A 935 13.02 21.11 28.65
C GLY A 935 11.90 21.29 29.68
N LEU A 936 10.68 21.60 29.25
CA LEU A 936 9.55 21.84 30.18
C LEU A 936 9.15 20.57 30.95
N ARG A 937 9.21 19.40 30.29
CA ARG A 937 8.90 18.09 30.90
C ARG A 937 9.84 17.74 32.05
N VAL A 938 11.08 18.23 32.03
CA VAL A 938 12.05 18.04 33.12
C VAL A 938 12.01 19.19 34.12
N TRP A 939 11.96 20.43 33.61
CA TRP A 939 12.04 21.64 34.41
C TRP A 939 10.88 21.75 35.41
N LEU A 940 9.64 21.53 34.96
CA LEU A 940 8.46 21.75 35.79
C LEU A 940 8.38 20.79 36.99
N PRO A 941 8.53 19.45 36.84
CA PRO A 941 8.56 18.56 37.99
C PRO A 941 9.67 18.87 38.97
N LEU A 942 10.89 19.17 38.50
CA LEU A 942 12.03 19.48 39.37
C LEU A 942 11.81 20.78 40.15
N LYS A 943 11.23 21.81 39.53
CA LYS A 943 10.88 23.06 40.22
C LYS A 943 9.72 22.86 41.20
N ALA A 944 8.70 22.08 40.82
CA ALA A 944 7.49 21.91 41.63
C ALA A 944 7.73 21.02 42.86
N PHE A 945 8.47 19.93 42.74
CA PHE A 945 8.83 19.07 43.88
C PHE A 945 10.07 19.55 44.64
N GLY A 946 10.94 20.32 43.99
CA GLY A 946 12.32 20.49 44.42
C GLY A 946 13.16 19.22 44.20
N ILE A 947 14.49 19.34 44.29
CA ILE A 947 15.40 18.21 44.05
C ILE A 947 15.45 17.19 45.21
N GLY A 948 15.07 17.61 46.42
CA GLY A 948 15.18 16.82 47.66
C GLY A 948 14.52 15.43 47.58
N PRO A 949 13.24 15.32 47.19
CA PRO A 949 12.56 14.03 47.06
C PRO A 949 13.25 13.06 46.07
N PHE A 950 13.78 13.57 44.96
CA PHE A 950 14.51 12.75 43.99
C PHE A 950 15.81 12.20 44.58
N LYS A 951 16.55 13.04 45.31
CA LYS A 951 17.77 12.62 46.02
C LYS A 951 17.47 11.53 47.05
N LEU A 952 16.47 11.75 47.91
CA LEU A 952 16.06 10.78 48.93
C LEU A 952 15.60 9.45 48.30
N ASN A 953 14.87 9.50 47.19
CA ASN A 953 14.47 8.29 46.47
C ASN A 953 15.68 7.49 46.00
N LEU A 954 16.69 8.14 45.41
CA LEU A 954 17.91 7.46 44.96
C LEU A 954 18.72 6.89 46.13
N GLU A 955 18.81 7.62 47.25
CA GLU A 955 19.48 7.15 48.47
C GLU A 955 18.79 5.91 49.04
N GLU A 956 17.45 5.94 49.15
CA GLU A 956 16.67 4.79 49.57
C GLU A 956 16.93 3.58 48.66
N LYS A 957 16.95 3.77 47.34
CA LYS A 957 17.12 2.63 46.41
C LYS A 957 18.50 1.99 46.51
N ILE A 958 19.54 2.77 46.78
CA ILE A 958 20.88 2.21 47.02
C ILE A 958 20.86 1.37 48.31
N GLN A 959 20.29 1.91 49.40
CA GLN A 959 20.20 1.21 50.68
C GLN A 959 19.36 -0.08 50.58
N LEU A 960 18.25 -0.03 49.83
CA LEU A 960 17.41 -1.22 49.60
C LEU A 960 18.15 -2.30 48.79
N SER A 961 19.02 -1.91 47.86
CA SER A 961 19.83 -2.86 47.09
C SER A 961 20.87 -3.56 47.98
N GLU A 962 21.53 -2.80 48.87
CA GLU A 962 22.46 -3.37 49.86
C GLU A 962 21.74 -4.30 50.84
N TYR A 963 20.57 -3.87 51.32
CA TYR A 963 19.73 -4.66 52.19
C TYR A 963 19.31 -5.98 51.53
N LEU A 964 18.80 -5.91 50.29
CA LEU A 964 18.43 -7.10 49.52
C LEU A 964 19.63 -8.03 49.32
N CYS A 965 20.81 -7.50 49.00
CA CYS A 965 22.03 -8.29 48.89
C CYS A 965 22.35 -9.05 50.19
N SER A 966 22.26 -8.39 51.34
CA SER A 966 22.48 -8.99 52.66
C SER A 966 21.48 -10.11 52.94
N GLU A 967 20.20 -9.91 52.64
CA GLU A 967 19.18 -10.94 52.86
C GLU A 967 19.32 -12.13 51.91
N LEU A 968 19.65 -11.91 50.64
CA LEU A 968 19.87 -12.98 49.67
C LEU A 968 21.04 -13.89 50.08
N LYS A 969 22.12 -13.32 50.65
CA LYS A 969 23.25 -14.10 51.17
C LYS A 969 22.90 -15.04 52.32
N LYS A 970 21.79 -14.80 53.03
CA LYS A 970 21.31 -15.67 54.11
C LYS A 970 20.54 -16.88 53.58
N ILE A 971 20.18 -16.91 52.30
CA ILE A 971 19.43 -18.01 51.69
C ILE A 971 20.42 -19.00 51.07
N MET A 972 20.58 -20.18 51.69
CA MET A 972 21.61 -21.17 51.36
C MET A 972 21.67 -21.56 49.86
N LEU A 973 20.52 -21.61 49.17
CA LEU A 973 20.43 -22.02 47.76
C LEU A 973 20.71 -20.86 46.78
N VAL A 974 20.78 -19.62 47.26
CA VAL A 974 20.95 -18.43 46.44
C VAL A 974 22.42 -18.04 46.37
N LYS A 975 22.91 -17.82 45.15
CA LYS A 975 24.23 -17.26 44.87
C LYS A 975 24.07 -15.83 44.36
N VAL A 976 24.52 -14.88 45.16
CA VAL A 976 24.64 -13.47 44.74
C VAL A 976 25.75 -13.35 43.71
N VAL A 977 25.49 -12.66 42.60
CA VAL A 977 26.42 -12.53 41.47
C VAL A 977 27.52 -11.50 41.74
N SER A 978 27.16 -10.36 42.32
CA SER A 978 28.09 -9.28 42.69
C SER A 978 27.48 -8.44 43.82
N GLU A 979 28.34 -7.70 44.54
CA GLU A 979 27.87 -6.63 45.43
C GLU A 979 27.25 -5.49 44.61
N PRO A 980 26.24 -4.78 45.15
CA PRO A 980 25.60 -3.68 44.44
C PRO A 980 26.42 -2.38 44.56
N HIS A 981 26.83 -1.82 43.42
CA HIS A 981 27.36 -0.45 43.37
C HIS A 981 26.23 0.59 43.45
N LEU A 982 25.13 0.33 42.74
CA LEU A 982 23.96 1.20 42.65
C LEU A 982 22.70 0.45 43.13
N THR A 983 21.72 0.21 42.25
CA THR A 983 20.38 -0.26 42.64
C THR A 983 19.92 -1.53 41.93
N ILE A 984 20.85 -2.22 41.27
CA ILE A 984 20.61 -3.52 40.66
C ILE A 984 21.26 -4.59 41.53
N GLN A 985 20.50 -5.64 41.82
CA GLN A 985 21.00 -6.84 42.49
C GLN A 985 20.66 -8.07 41.65
N SER A 986 21.67 -8.87 41.34
CA SER A 986 21.53 -10.09 40.54
C SER A 986 21.91 -11.33 41.36
N PHE A 987 21.18 -12.43 41.15
CA PHE A 987 21.41 -13.72 41.82
C PHE A 987 20.97 -14.91 40.96
N ASN A 988 21.48 -16.10 41.28
CA ASN A 988 21.08 -17.36 40.65
C ASN A 988 21.12 -18.54 41.63
N LEU A 989 20.68 -19.71 41.20
CA LEU A 989 20.68 -20.95 42.01
C LEU A 989 21.82 -21.91 41.65
N GLY A 990 22.84 -21.44 40.91
CA GLY A 990 23.90 -22.28 40.34
C GLY A 990 23.43 -23.26 39.26
N ASN A 991 22.16 -23.22 38.86
CA ASN A 991 21.57 -24.02 37.79
C ASN A 991 20.58 -23.16 36.99
N THR A 992 20.79 -23.08 35.68
CA THR A 992 20.00 -22.25 34.76
C THR A 992 18.52 -22.62 34.77
N GLU A 993 18.19 -23.91 34.71
CA GLU A 993 16.79 -24.36 34.66
C GLU A 993 16.05 -24.04 35.95
N LYS A 994 16.66 -24.32 37.11
CA LYS A 994 16.08 -23.96 38.42
C LYS A 994 15.90 -22.45 38.56
N THR A 995 16.88 -21.67 38.11
CA THR A 995 16.81 -20.20 38.16
C THR A 995 15.68 -19.66 37.27
N LYS A 996 15.50 -20.22 36.06
CA LYS A 996 14.36 -19.88 35.18
C LYS A 996 13.01 -20.29 35.78
N LYS A 997 12.93 -21.47 36.41
CA LYS A 997 11.71 -21.93 37.11
C LYS A 997 11.35 -21.00 38.26
N LEU A 998 12.32 -20.59 39.08
CA LEU A 998 12.09 -19.63 40.16
C LEU A 998 11.60 -18.29 39.62
N LEU A 999 12.24 -17.75 38.58
CA LEU A 999 11.81 -16.51 37.93
C LEU A 999 10.36 -16.61 37.44
N GLY A 1000 10.03 -17.69 36.73
CA GLY A 1000 8.68 -17.94 36.23
C GLY A 1000 7.65 -18.04 37.35
N TRP A 1001 7.99 -18.72 38.46
CA TRP A 1001 7.12 -18.85 39.62
C TRP A 1001 6.87 -17.51 40.33
N ILE A 1002 7.91 -16.68 40.53
CA ILE A 1002 7.77 -15.36 41.16
C ILE A 1002 6.84 -14.50 40.31
N ASN A 1003 7.13 -14.44 39.01
CA ASN A 1003 6.38 -13.66 38.05
C ASN A 1003 4.92 -14.13 37.93
N SER A 1004 4.64 -15.44 38.07
CA SER A 1004 3.27 -15.98 38.02
C SER A 1004 2.42 -15.61 39.23
N GLN A 1005 3.02 -15.17 40.35
CA GLN A 1005 2.26 -14.67 41.50
C GLN A 1005 1.62 -13.30 41.23
N ASN A 1006 2.03 -12.62 40.15
CA ASN A 1006 1.47 -11.34 39.70
C ASN A 1006 1.61 -10.16 40.69
N LYS A 1007 2.47 -10.29 41.70
CA LYS A 1007 2.74 -9.23 42.69
C LYS A 1007 4.00 -8.44 42.36
N ILE A 1008 5.01 -9.14 41.87
CA ILE A 1008 6.32 -8.59 41.50
C ILE A 1008 6.68 -9.07 40.11
N PHE A 1009 7.29 -8.18 39.33
CA PHE A 1009 7.84 -8.51 38.03
C PHE A 1009 9.36 -8.34 38.00
N LEU A 1010 10.05 -9.42 37.66
CA LEU A 1010 11.50 -9.49 37.52
C LEU A 1010 11.91 -9.86 36.09
N SER A 1011 13.12 -9.44 35.72
CA SER A 1011 13.77 -9.79 34.46
C SER A 1011 14.91 -10.81 34.69
N GLY A 1012 15.19 -11.64 33.70
CA GLY A 1012 16.40 -12.48 33.65
C GLY A 1012 17.45 -11.89 32.72
N CYS A 1013 18.72 -12.24 32.94
CA CYS A 1013 19.84 -11.92 32.04
C CYS A 1013 20.94 -12.98 32.13
N GLU A 1014 21.86 -12.99 31.18
CA GLU A 1014 23.07 -13.82 31.24
C GLU A 1014 24.25 -13.00 31.78
N ILE A 1015 24.90 -13.51 32.82
CA ILE A 1015 26.06 -12.89 33.46
C ILE A 1015 27.12 -13.98 33.65
N GLY A 1016 28.32 -13.78 33.09
CA GLY A 1016 29.40 -14.76 33.18
C GLY A 1016 29.04 -16.17 32.65
N GLY A 1017 28.19 -16.25 31.62
CA GLY A 1017 27.70 -17.51 31.06
C GLY A 1017 26.61 -18.21 31.88
N CYS A 1018 26.13 -17.58 32.96
CA CYS A 1018 25.07 -18.13 33.81
C CYS A 1018 23.80 -17.27 33.72
N PHE A 1019 22.65 -17.91 33.56
CA PHE A 1019 21.37 -17.22 33.67
C PHE A 1019 21.13 -16.78 35.11
N SER A 1020 20.86 -15.50 35.30
CA SER A 1020 20.64 -14.88 36.61
C SER A 1020 19.35 -14.07 36.62
N ILE A 1021 18.67 -14.08 37.77
CA ILE A 1021 17.54 -13.19 38.06
C ILE A 1021 18.11 -11.83 38.40
N ARG A 1022 17.56 -10.79 37.78
CA ARG A 1022 17.98 -9.41 37.93
C ARG A 1022 16.86 -8.58 38.54
N VAL A 1023 17.15 -7.98 39.69
CA VAL A 1023 16.25 -7.10 40.46
C VAL A 1023 16.75 -5.68 40.34
N CYS A 1024 15.94 -4.76 39.79
CA CYS A 1024 16.28 -3.34 39.69
C CYS A 1024 15.35 -2.51 40.56
N LEU A 1025 15.90 -1.86 41.57
CA LEU A 1025 15.18 -1.03 42.52
C LEU A 1025 15.31 0.43 42.07
N LEU A 1026 14.33 0.97 41.35
CA LEU A 1026 14.43 2.34 40.84
C LEU A 1026 13.14 3.16 41.00
N GLY A 1027 11.98 2.52 40.91
CA GLY A 1027 10.68 3.21 40.95
C GLY A 1027 10.41 3.89 42.29
N TYR A 1028 9.88 5.11 42.27
CA TYR A 1028 9.64 5.87 43.50
C TYR A 1028 8.49 5.35 44.37
N ARG A 1029 7.64 4.46 43.85
CA ARG A 1029 6.59 3.77 44.61
C ARG A 1029 7.06 2.44 45.23
N LEU A 1030 8.26 1.98 44.87
CA LEU A 1030 8.85 0.74 45.38
C LEU A 1030 9.57 1.06 46.68
N HIS A 1031 9.09 0.52 47.81
CA HIS A 1031 9.72 0.75 49.11
C HIS A 1031 10.19 -0.57 49.74
N TYR A 1032 10.69 -0.47 50.98
CA TYR A 1032 11.09 -1.61 51.80
C TYR A 1032 10.07 -2.75 51.82
N THR A 1033 8.76 -2.44 51.84
CA THR A 1033 7.68 -3.43 51.86
C THR A 1033 7.68 -4.35 50.63
N GLN A 1034 7.88 -3.81 49.43
CA GLN A 1034 7.99 -4.64 48.22
C GLN A 1034 9.27 -5.49 48.20
N VAL A 1035 10.36 -4.99 48.79
CA VAL A 1035 11.60 -5.78 48.92
C VAL A 1035 11.40 -6.95 49.90
N GLN A 1036 10.67 -6.74 51.00
CA GLN A 1036 10.27 -7.84 51.91
C GLN A 1036 9.41 -8.88 51.20
N GLU A 1037 8.42 -8.42 50.43
CA GLU A 1037 7.55 -9.29 49.66
C GLU A 1037 8.34 -10.12 48.64
N LEU A 1038 9.33 -9.52 47.96
CA LEU A 1038 10.24 -10.25 47.07
C LEU A 1038 11.00 -11.35 47.82
N ILE A 1039 11.58 -11.04 48.99
CA ILE A 1039 12.34 -12.02 49.77
C ILE A 1039 11.43 -13.19 50.19
N GLN A 1040 10.19 -12.90 50.57
CA GLN A 1040 9.21 -13.92 50.93
C GLN A 1040 8.84 -14.79 49.72
N LEU A 1041 8.57 -14.17 48.57
CA LEU A 1041 8.31 -14.89 47.31
C LEU A 1041 9.49 -15.76 46.88
N ILE A 1042 10.73 -15.31 47.06
CA ILE A 1042 11.91 -16.13 46.76
C ILE A 1042 11.92 -17.38 47.64
N LYS A 1043 11.65 -17.26 48.95
CA LYS A 1043 11.61 -18.40 49.88
C LYS A 1043 10.50 -19.38 49.54
N GLU A 1044 9.30 -18.88 49.27
CA GLU A 1044 8.14 -19.69 48.88
C GLU A 1044 8.38 -20.40 47.55
N GLY A 1045 8.91 -19.68 46.56
CA GLY A 1045 9.24 -20.22 45.24
C GLY A 1045 10.30 -21.32 45.32
N LEU A 1046 11.30 -21.16 46.18
CA LEU A 1046 12.32 -22.21 46.45
C LEU A 1046 11.74 -23.47 47.11
N HIS A 1047 10.63 -23.35 47.86
CA HIS A 1047 9.92 -24.52 48.40
C HIS A 1047 8.99 -25.18 47.37
N ALA A 1048 8.46 -24.40 46.42
CA ALA A 1048 7.51 -24.88 45.43
C ALA A 1048 8.16 -25.61 44.23
N ILE A 1049 9.41 -25.26 43.89
CA ILE A 1049 10.19 -25.85 42.77
C ILE A 1049 11.14 -26.95 43.23
#